data_AF-A0A2K1ICG4-F1
#
_entry.id   AF-A0A2K1ICG4-F1
#
_cell.length_a   1.000
_cell.length_b   1.000
_cell.length_c   1.000
_cell.angle_alpha   90.00
_cell.angle_beta   90.00
_cell.angle_gamma   90.00
#
_symmetry.space_group_name_H-M   'P 1'
#
loop_
_entity.id
_entity.type
_entity.pdbx_description
1 polymer ?
#
loop_
_entity_poly.entity_id
_entity_poly.type
_entity_poly.pdbx_seq_one_letter_code
_entity_poly.pdbx_strand_id
1 'polypeptide(L)'
;MPHRTHSRKSGEKMVSMILLATFQWKDQIPKINEVNTAFGLREVSSSNLSKIRASRFPEFDVKRPGDNFARCGTCDKYKELRKDAIGGFEQAMKWTRKLEKHLGIARAHREYYYAKRYYSQTYPDECVTIMHDKMDHAKTASPIFSHKNKELDALVKLPVSVTGMIAHGHSDVRYAHYGLDIFPHDSNYTIESMTKLLRDLEEPPKSSFRELFLGSGSTALFRSILKGAEMCKTSLDPQPERLVGATPLPPILNVQMDNAIGEDKNRYIFAFWSLLVAKRIFREVYVNFMIVGHTHDDIDALFGRWSMLLKKENFPTIPALMKSFMDMESIPTIPHLIEEVPDFKIFILGSILDKSEVLIGHTKPQQVKFYLDATGCPKMKYKLFCTDVEWLGEEGAGIKIWKEDAQGCSLWPRGEPSPVPQRIMRGVEDIEKGISEFVKYWEDLCNVDVTGEYRRRYEHLVVYWRNVKDALHESIIPCNVLREDFWPIIRVRDNLADQLSDDGEDHEEFGEDDPYVGPLRGRPQPSFRVGRDVREGYFVAIRPTEGEIQPVWIARALSNPDCNPEKPNYILIQYFHPTLRSVDVQQFYTGWDRERGLHWKIEENEPPVWEETNALMTAWSPRIRKDTSECEIKIPAPQIEIIKQSLASYNKNV
;
A
#
# COMPACT_ATOMS: atom_id res chain seq x y z
N MET A 1 -23.62 12.64 17.77
CA MET A 1 -22.45 12.44 18.67
C MET A 1 -22.85 11.55 19.83
N PRO A 2 -22.07 10.53 20.21
CA PRO A 2 -22.38 9.72 21.39
C PRO A 2 -22.36 10.61 22.64
N HIS A 3 -23.31 10.39 23.54
CA HIS A 3 -23.45 11.19 24.76
C HIS A 3 -23.31 10.33 26.01
N ARG A 4 -22.74 10.90 27.08
CA ARG A 4 -22.60 10.24 28.38
C ARG A 4 -23.08 11.16 29.49
N THR A 5 -24.10 10.74 30.24
CA THR A 5 -24.57 11.51 31.39
C THR A 5 -23.73 11.17 32.62
N HIS A 6 -23.22 12.20 33.31
CA HIS A 6 -22.56 12.03 34.61
C HIS A 6 -23.08 13.06 35.60
N SER A 7 -23.25 12.64 36.85
CA SER A 7 -23.66 13.54 37.94
C SER A 7 -22.43 14.20 38.56
N ARG A 8 -22.42 15.52 38.61
CA ARG A 8 -21.42 16.28 39.36
C ARG A 8 -21.61 16.06 40.87
N LYS A 9 -20.59 16.37 41.67
CA LYS A 9 -20.69 16.40 43.15
C LYS A 9 -21.79 17.34 43.66
N SER A 10 -22.23 18.30 42.85
CA SER A 10 -23.35 19.22 43.10
C SER A 10 -24.75 18.62 42.81
N GLY A 11 -24.83 17.39 42.29
CA GLY A 11 -26.10 16.74 41.92
C GLY A 11 -26.61 17.06 40.51
N GLU A 12 -26.01 18.02 39.81
CA GLU A 12 -26.36 18.33 38.41
C GLU A 12 -25.93 17.21 37.46
N LYS A 13 -26.88 16.76 36.62
CA LYS A 13 -26.61 15.82 35.52
C LYS A 13 -26.08 16.59 34.32
N MET A 14 -24.84 16.32 33.95
CA MET A 14 -24.22 16.90 32.76
C MET A 14 -24.15 15.85 31.65
N VAL A 15 -24.57 16.23 30.44
CA VAL A 15 -24.50 15.38 29.25
C VAL A 15 -23.19 15.70 28.54
N SER A 16 -22.23 14.79 28.57
CA SER A 16 -20.97 14.93 27.83
C SER A 16 -21.13 14.50 26.38
N MET A 17 -20.69 15.33 25.45
CA MET A 17 -20.56 15.02 24.02
C MET A 17 -19.20 14.37 23.77
N ILE A 18 -19.18 13.18 23.18
CA ILE A 18 -17.93 12.46 22.87
C ILE A 18 -17.47 12.89 21.47
N LEU A 19 -16.27 13.48 21.40
CA LEU A 19 -15.61 13.81 20.14
C LEU A 19 -15.03 12.55 19.49
N LEU A 20 -14.94 12.54 18.16
CA LEU A 20 -14.34 11.44 17.38
C LEU A 20 -12.92 11.14 17.88
N ALA A 21 -12.51 9.87 17.88
CA ALA A 21 -11.17 9.46 18.33
C ALA A 21 -10.04 10.11 17.50
N THR A 22 -10.33 10.48 16.26
CA THR A 22 -9.46 11.23 15.34
C THR A 22 -9.26 12.69 15.74
N PHE A 23 -10.16 13.25 16.57
CA PHE A 23 -10.05 14.61 17.05
C PHE A 23 -9.11 14.68 18.25
N GLN A 24 -7.95 15.32 18.07
CA GLN A 24 -7.06 15.69 19.16
C GLN A 24 -7.03 17.21 19.30
N TRP A 25 -7.31 17.70 20.51
CA TRP A 25 -7.26 19.14 20.81
C TRP A 25 -5.92 19.77 20.43
N LYS A 26 -4.81 19.08 20.69
CA LYS A 26 -3.46 19.54 20.33
C LYS A 26 -3.27 19.74 18.81
N ASP A 27 -3.98 18.98 17.98
CA ASP A 27 -3.84 19.04 16.52
C ASP A 27 -4.57 20.26 15.94
N GLN A 28 -5.42 20.92 16.75
CA GLN A 28 -6.09 22.17 16.36
C GLN A 28 -5.22 23.41 16.62
N ILE A 29 -4.11 23.30 17.36
CA ILE A 29 -3.25 24.42 17.73
C ILE A 29 -2.76 25.23 16.51
N PRO A 30 -2.27 24.61 15.42
CA PRO A 30 -1.78 25.37 14.27
C PRO A 30 -2.89 26.26 13.66
N LYS A 31 -4.09 25.71 13.49
CA LYS A 31 -5.23 26.43 12.93
C LYS A 31 -5.78 27.50 13.86
N ILE A 32 -5.77 27.24 15.18
CA ILE A 32 -6.11 28.25 16.20
C ILE A 32 -5.10 29.41 16.17
N ASN A 33 -3.81 29.11 16.05
CA ASN A 33 -2.76 30.13 16.01
C ASN A 33 -2.72 30.91 14.70
N GLU A 34 -3.05 30.27 13.58
CA GLU A 34 -3.27 30.93 12.29
C GLU A 34 -4.39 31.97 12.41
N VAL A 35 -5.55 31.59 12.95
CA VAL A 35 -6.66 32.51 13.21
C VAL A 35 -6.24 33.59 14.21
N ASN A 36 -5.63 33.24 15.34
CA ASN A 36 -5.20 34.23 16.33
C ASN A 36 -4.26 35.27 15.71
N THR A 37 -3.29 34.83 14.89
CA THR A 37 -2.38 35.72 14.18
C THR A 37 -3.12 36.66 13.24
N ALA A 38 -4.09 36.14 12.46
CA ALA A 38 -4.92 36.96 11.57
C ALA A 38 -5.73 38.04 12.31
N PHE A 39 -6.05 37.82 13.59
CA PHE A 39 -6.76 38.76 14.45
C PHE A 39 -5.85 39.53 15.44
N GLY A 40 -4.53 39.44 15.31
CA GLY A 40 -3.57 40.11 16.20
C GLY A 40 -3.56 39.59 17.65
N LEU A 41 -4.06 38.38 17.87
CA LEU A 41 -4.12 37.70 19.16
C LEU A 41 -2.85 36.86 19.40
N ARG A 42 -2.55 36.61 20.68
CA ARG A 42 -1.40 35.77 21.06
C ARG A 42 -1.65 34.31 20.71
N GLU A 43 -0.58 33.63 20.31
CA GLU A 43 -0.59 32.18 20.11
C GLU A 43 -0.92 31.43 21.40
N VAL A 44 -1.61 30.30 21.24
CA VAL A 44 -2.02 29.42 22.33
C VAL A 44 -1.09 28.23 22.41
N SER A 45 -0.52 28.00 23.59
CA SER A 45 0.25 26.79 23.89
C SER A 45 -0.66 25.60 24.20
N SER A 46 -0.14 24.37 24.10
CA SER A 46 -0.87 23.14 24.46
C SER A 46 -1.40 23.15 25.90
N SER A 47 -0.63 23.71 26.84
CA SER A 47 -1.03 23.84 28.24
C SER A 47 -2.16 24.86 28.43
N ASN A 48 -2.14 25.98 27.70
CA ASN A 48 -3.24 26.96 27.73
C ASN A 48 -4.49 26.42 27.02
N LEU A 49 -4.35 25.72 25.90
CA LEU A 49 -5.48 25.07 25.23
C LEU A 49 -6.15 24.03 26.13
N SER A 50 -5.37 23.29 26.91
CA SER A 50 -5.89 22.33 27.89
C SER A 50 -6.71 23.02 28.99
N LYS A 51 -6.28 24.20 29.46
CA LYS A 51 -7.04 25.02 30.42
C LYS A 51 -8.31 25.60 29.80
N ILE A 52 -8.24 26.06 28.55
CA ILE A 52 -9.40 26.56 27.79
C ILE A 52 -10.42 25.44 27.61
N ARG A 53 -9.99 24.24 27.21
CA ARG A 53 -10.86 23.06 27.12
C ARG A 53 -11.56 22.77 28.44
N ALA A 54 -10.79 22.68 29.54
CA ALA A 54 -11.34 22.34 30.84
C ALA A 54 -12.35 23.37 31.37
N SER A 55 -12.20 24.64 30.97
CA SER A 55 -13.05 25.74 31.44
C SER A 55 -14.23 26.07 30.53
N ARG A 56 -14.03 26.04 29.20
CA ARG A 56 -15.00 26.49 28.19
C ARG A 56 -15.74 25.35 27.49
N PHE A 57 -15.16 24.16 27.48
CA PHE A 57 -15.70 22.98 26.79
C PHE A 57 -15.75 21.73 27.71
N PRO A 58 -16.19 21.84 28.97
CA PRO A 58 -16.20 20.71 29.92
C PRO A 58 -17.13 19.56 29.49
N GLU A 59 -18.10 19.84 28.63
CA GLU A 59 -19.02 18.87 28.03
C GLU A 59 -18.35 17.96 27.01
N PHE A 60 -17.18 18.31 26.48
CA PHE A 60 -16.48 17.50 25.48
C PHE A 60 -15.43 16.58 26.10
N ASP A 61 -15.77 15.29 26.24
CA ASP A 61 -14.87 14.26 26.75
C ASP A 61 -14.14 13.54 25.61
N VAL A 62 -12.84 13.28 25.82
CA VAL A 62 -11.97 12.53 24.91
C VAL A 62 -11.48 11.32 25.69
N LYS A 63 -12.41 10.46 26.12
CA LYS A 63 -12.02 9.14 26.60
C LYS A 63 -11.85 8.24 25.39
N ARG A 64 -10.63 7.73 25.21
CA ARG A 64 -10.41 6.54 24.40
C ARG A 64 -11.18 5.40 25.08
N PRO A 65 -12.23 4.82 24.48
CA PRO A 65 -12.57 3.44 24.81
C PRO A 65 -11.29 2.65 24.57
N GLY A 66 -10.82 1.84 25.53
CA GLY A 66 -9.47 1.25 25.53
C GLY A 66 -8.96 0.96 24.12
N ASP A 67 -7.86 1.62 23.74
CA ASP A 67 -7.25 1.49 22.40
C ASP A 67 -6.87 0.03 22.17
N ASN A 68 -7.80 -0.73 21.63
CA ASN A 68 -7.54 -2.08 21.13
C ASN A 68 -6.97 -2.02 19.70
N PHE A 69 -6.66 -0.82 19.18
CA PHE A 69 -5.92 -0.67 17.94
C PHE A 69 -4.45 -1.03 18.17
N ALA A 70 -3.90 -1.82 17.25
CA ALA A 70 -2.48 -2.14 17.26
C ALA A 70 -1.66 -0.84 17.21
N ARG A 71 -0.71 -0.69 18.13
CA ARG A 71 0.15 0.49 18.17
C ARG A 71 1.18 0.40 17.06
N CYS A 72 1.51 1.55 16.45
CA CYS A 72 2.62 1.64 15.53
C CYS A 72 3.93 1.27 16.26
N GLY A 73 4.58 0.18 15.82
CA GLY A 73 5.83 -0.31 16.41
C GLY A 73 6.97 0.70 16.30
N THR A 74 7.01 1.51 15.23
CA THR A 74 7.98 2.59 15.07
C THR A 74 7.77 3.70 16.10
N CYS A 75 6.52 4.14 16.30
CA CYS A 75 6.19 5.11 17.34
C CYS A 75 6.62 4.62 18.72
N ASP A 76 6.29 3.36 19.05
CA ASP A 76 6.61 2.82 20.37
C ASP A 76 8.12 2.64 20.55
N LYS A 77 8.83 2.16 19.53
CA LYS A 77 10.31 2.13 19.52
C LYS A 77 10.92 3.50 19.81
N TYR A 78 10.48 4.57 19.15
CA TYR A 78 11.01 5.91 19.41
C TYR A 78 10.65 6.43 20.80
N LYS A 79 9.46 6.09 21.33
CA LYS A 79 9.08 6.45 22.70
C LYS A 79 9.93 5.73 23.74
N GLU A 80 10.18 4.43 23.58
CA GLU A 80 11.04 3.66 24.49
C GLU A 80 12.49 4.17 24.41
N LEU A 81 13.05 4.34 23.21
CA LEU A 81 14.40 4.91 23.05
C LEU A 81 14.55 6.34 23.61
N ARG A 82 13.45 7.10 23.66
CA ARG A 82 13.43 8.42 24.30
C ARG A 82 13.39 8.32 25.83
N LYS A 83 12.66 7.35 26.39
CA LYS A 83 12.61 7.12 27.85
C LYS A 83 13.95 6.58 28.36
N ASP A 84 14.54 5.67 27.60
CA ASP A 84 15.79 4.97 27.94
C ASP A 84 17.04 5.72 27.46
N ALA A 85 16.92 7.01 27.12
CA ALA A 85 18.05 7.85 26.70
C ALA A 85 18.98 8.14 27.90
N ILE A 86 19.68 7.09 28.35
CA ILE A 86 20.79 7.11 29.30
C ILE A 86 21.96 7.81 28.58
N GLY A 87 21.99 9.13 28.64
CA GLY A 87 22.94 9.94 27.87
C GLY A 87 22.65 11.44 27.82
N GLY A 88 21.47 11.88 28.28
CA GLY A 88 21.15 13.30 28.44
C GLY A 88 20.22 13.88 27.36
N PHE A 89 19.94 15.17 27.49
CA PHE A 89 18.90 15.91 26.76
C PHE A 89 18.97 15.78 25.23
N GLU A 90 20.18 15.77 24.64
CA GLU A 90 20.38 15.72 23.19
C GLU A 90 19.89 14.41 22.55
N GLN A 91 20.12 13.27 23.20
CA GLN A 91 19.70 11.98 22.67
C GLN A 91 18.17 11.81 22.75
N ALA A 92 17.55 12.31 23.82
CA ALA A 92 16.09 12.39 23.93
C ALA A 92 15.48 13.31 22.87
N MET A 93 16.14 14.43 22.55
CA MET A 93 15.72 15.36 21.48
C MET A 93 15.82 14.72 20.09
N LYS A 94 16.87 13.94 19.81
CA LYS A 94 17.00 13.18 18.54
C LYS A 94 15.81 12.25 18.30
N TRP A 95 15.42 11.46 19.31
CA TRP A 95 14.28 10.55 19.20
C TRP A 95 12.94 11.28 19.13
N THR A 96 12.83 12.43 19.80
CA THR A 96 11.65 13.31 19.71
C THR A 96 11.48 13.83 18.29
N ARG A 97 12.53 14.37 17.66
CA ARG A 97 12.50 14.82 16.26
C ARG A 97 12.14 13.69 15.28
N LYS A 98 12.66 12.47 15.49
CA LYS A 98 12.29 11.29 14.66
C LYS A 98 10.82 10.91 14.82
N LEU A 99 10.30 10.92 16.05
CA LEU A 99 8.88 10.67 16.31
C LEU A 99 7.99 11.75 15.69
N GLU A 100 8.36 13.02 15.81
CA GLU A 100 7.65 14.14 15.20
C GLU A 100 7.63 14.04 13.67
N LYS A 101 8.78 13.74 13.04
CA LYS A 101 8.85 13.49 11.59
C LYS A 101 7.92 12.37 11.15
N HIS A 102 7.96 11.23 11.85
CA HIS A 102 7.12 10.08 11.53
C HIS A 102 5.62 10.37 11.69
N LEU A 103 5.22 11.04 12.77
CA LEU A 103 3.83 11.47 12.99
C LEU A 103 3.39 12.54 11.99
N GLY A 104 4.31 13.42 11.57
CA GLY A 104 4.09 14.43 10.53
C GLY A 104 3.79 13.79 9.18
N ILE A 105 4.57 12.78 8.78
CA ILE A 105 4.30 11.99 7.56
C ILE A 105 2.93 11.31 7.66
N ALA A 106 2.63 10.63 8.76
CA ALA A 106 1.33 9.98 8.95
C ALA A 106 0.15 10.97 8.89
N ARG A 107 0.35 12.21 9.38
CA ARG A 107 -0.63 13.29 9.25
C ARG A 107 -0.77 13.75 7.80
N ALA A 108 0.33 13.96 7.10
CA ALA A 108 0.33 14.38 5.71
C ALA A 108 -0.41 13.38 4.81
N HIS A 109 -0.29 12.06 5.05
CA HIS A 109 -1.04 11.05 4.29
C HIS A 109 -2.56 11.18 4.49
N ARG A 110 -3.02 11.50 5.71
CA ARG A 110 -4.44 11.78 5.98
C ARG A 110 -4.90 13.08 5.32
N GLU A 111 -4.11 14.14 5.44
CA GLU A 111 -4.40 15.43 4.81
C GLU A 111 -4.46 15.33 3.29
N TYR A 112 -3.58 14.54 2.68
CA TYR A 112 -3.61 14.23 1.26
C TYR A 112 -4.94 13.60 0.85
N TYR A 113 -5.42 12.60 1.59
CA TYR A 113 -6.73 12.01 1.34
C TYR A 113 -7.85 13.05 1.41
N TYR A 114 -7.89 13.87 2.48
CA TYR A 114 -8.93 14.88 2.62
C TYR A 114 -8.89 15.94 1.51
N ALA A 115 -7.69 16.30 1.05
CA ALA A 115 -7.53 17.18 -0.11
C ALA A 115 -8.08 16.55 -1.39
N LYS A 116 -7.82 15.26 -1.65
CA LYS A 116 -8.36 14.54 -2.81
C LYS A 116 -9.86 14.36 -2.72
N ARG A 117 -10.39 14.01 -1.56
CA ARG A 117 -11.83 13.97 -1.28
C ARG A 117 -12.48 15.32 -1.60
N TYR A 118 -11.94 16.43 -1.08
CA TYR A 118 -12.45 17.77 -1.33
C TYR A 118 -12.43 18.11 -2.83
N TYR A 119 -11.32 17.79 -3.52
CA TYR A 119 -11.22 17.97 -4.97
C TYR A 119 -12.29 17.18 -5.73
N SER A 120 -12.45 15.89 -5.39
CA SER A 120 -13.47 15.02 -5.99
C SER A 120 -14.89 15.57 -5.83
N GLN A 121 -15.22 16.07 -4.64
CA GLN A 121 -16.54 16.63 -4.35
C GLN A 121 -16.77 17.96 -5.07
N THR A 122 -15.71 18.70 -5.35
CA THR A 122 -15.78 19.97 -6.10
C THR A 122 -15.86 19.72 -7.62
N TYR A 123 -15.15 18.69 -8.11
CA TYR A 123 -15.02 18.36 -9.54
C TYR A 123 -15.39 16.89 -9.80
N PRO A 124 -16.67 16.50 -9.63
CA PRO A 124 -17.12 15.11 -9.71
C PRO A 124 -16.98 14.48 -11.10
N ASP A 125 -16.91 15.30 -12.16
CA ASP A 125 -16.69 14.86 -13.54
C ASP A 125 -15.20 14.69 -13.88
N GLU A 126 -14.29 15.22 -13.05
CA GLU A 126 -12.84 15.12 -13.26
C GLU A 126 -12.20 14.01 -12.44
N CYS A 127 -12.74 13.76 -11.24
CA CYS A 127 -12.12 12.87 -10.28
C CYS A 127 -13.14 12.13 -9.40
N VAL A 128 -12.88 10.84 -9.15
CA VAL A 128 -13.47 10.08 -8.04
C VAL A 128 -12.39 9.69 -7.03
N THR A 129 -12.70 9.82 -5.74
CA THR A 129 -11.79 9.45 -4.64
C THR A 129 -12.42 8.35 -3.81
N ILE A 130 -11.74 7.20 -3.71
CA ILE A 130 -12.24 6.00 -3.04
C ILE A 130 -11.36 5.69 -1.83
N MET A 131 -11.97 5.43 -0.69
CA MET A 131 -11.33 4.84 0.49
C MET A 131 -11.73 3.38 0.60
N HIS A 132 -10.79 2.51 0.95
CA HIS A 132 -11.00 1.07 1.12
C HIS A 132 -10.31 0.56 2.37
N ASP A 133 -11.06 -0.19 3.17
CA ASP A 133 -10.53 -0.88 4.35
C ASP A 133 -11.31 -2.17 4.64
N LYS A 134 -10.67 -3.08 5.38
CA LYS A 134 -11.26 -4.36 5.79
C LYS A 134 -11.44 -4.43 7.29
N MET A 135 -12.67 -4.75 7.70
CA MET A 135 -12.98 -4.99 9.10
C MET A 135 -12.35 -6.29 9.58
N ASP A 136 -11.90 -6.29 10.83
CA ASP A 136 -11.47 -7.48 11.54
C ASP A 136 -12.59 -8.55 11.55
N HIS A 137 -12.33 -9.65 10.83
CA HIS A 137 -13.25 -10.77 10.60
C HIS A 137 -13.86 -11.34 11.89
N ALA A 138 -13.11 -11.31 13.01
CA ALA A 138 -13.60 -11.87 14.27
C ALA A 138 -14.79 -11.07 14.83
N LYS A 139 -14.90 -9.78 14.50
CA LYS A 139 -15.96 -8.90 15.00
C LYS A 139 -17.30 -9.14 14.29
N THR A 140 -17.26 -9.73 13.10
CA THR A 140 -18.41 -9.88 12.20
C THR A 140 -18.87 -11.32 12.06
N ALA A 141 -18.22 -12.28 12.76
CA ALA A 141 -18.65 -13.67 12.80
C ALA A 141 -20.08 -13.80 13.34
N SER A 142 -20.97 -14.40 12.55
CA SER A 142 -22.41 -14.45 12.78
C SER A 142 -22.84 -15.80 13.35
N PRO A 143 -23.80 -15.87 14.31
CA PRO A 143 -24.62 -14.78 14.83
C PRO A 143 -23.96 -13.95 15.94
N ILE A 144 -24.39 -12.68 16.07
CA ILE A 144 -23.89 -11.74 17.07
C ILE A 144 -24.96 -11.47 18.13
N PHE A 145 -24.57 -11.64 19.40
CA PHE A 145 -25.40 -11.31 20.55
C PHE A 145 -24.59 -10.46 21.53
N SER A 146 -25.23 -9.45 22.09
CA SER A 146 -24.60 -8.55 23.06
C SER A 146 -24.43 -9.19 24.43
N HIS A 147 -25.34 -10.09 24.80
CA HIS A 147 -25.24 -10.83 26.04
C HIS A 147 -24.30 -12.02 25.88
N LYS A 148 -23.16 -11.95 26.58
CA LYS A 148 -22.14 -13.00 26.64
C LYS A 148 -22.60 -14.16 27.51
N ASN A 149 -23.39 -15.08 26.96
CA ASN A 149 -23.62 -16.39 27.57
C ASN A 149 -22.40 -17.28 27.24
N LYS A 150 -21.80 -17.93 28.24
CA LYS A 150 -20.68 -18.87 28.04
C LYS A 150 -20.99 -19.97 27.03
N GLU A 151 -22.23 -20.46 27.00
CA GLU A 151 -22.65 -21.51 26.07
C GLU A 151 -22.64 -21.01 24.62
N LEU A 152 -23.21 -19.83 24.37
CA LEU A 152 -23.30 -19.24 23.03
C LEU A 152 -21.97 -18.62 22.55
N ASP A 153 -21.17 -18.06 23.46
CA ASP A 153 -19.87 -17.47 23.14
C ASP A 153 -18.81 -18.53 22.79
N ALA A 154 -18.97 -19.76 23.30
CA ALA A 154 -18.07 -20.88 23.00
C ALA A 154 -18.35 -21.51 21.62
N LEU A 155 -19.50 -21.22 21.00
CA LEU A 155 -19.87 -21.80 19.71
C LEU A 155 -19.00 -21.23 18.60
N VAL A 156 -18.59 -22.11 17.68
CA VAL A 156 -17.98 -21.70 16.42
C VAL A 156 -19.05 -21.02 15.58
N LYS A 157 -18.75 -19.80 15.15
CA LYS A 157 -19.66 -18.94 14.38
C LYS A 157 -19.30 -18.99 12.91
N LEU A 158 -20.27 -18.68 12.05
CA LEU A 158 -20.03 -18.52 10.62
C LEU A 158 -19.13 -17.29 10.39
N PRO A 159 -17.91 -17.43 9.84
CA PRO A 159 -17.05 -16.31 9.56
C PRO A 159 -17.64 -15.46 8.42
N VAL A 160 -17.76 -14.16 8.65
CA VAL A 160 -18.23 -13.20 7.63
C VAL A 160 -17.20 -12.08 7.54
N SER A 161 -16.55 -11.91 6.39
CA SER A 161 -15.66 -10.78 6.14
C SER A 161 -16.46 -9.54 5.75
N VAL A 162 -15.97 -8.35 6.09
CA VAL A 162 -16.57 -7.09 5.65
C VAL A 162 -15.49 -6.15 5.13
N THR A 163 -15.57 -5.81 3.86
CA THR A 163 -14.76 -4.78 3.21
C THR A 163 -15.63 -3.54 3.03
N GLY A 164 -15.23 -2.43 3.62
CA GLY A 164 -15.95 -1.17 3.45
C GLY A 164 -15.27 -0.31 2.38
N MET A 165 -16.07 0.44 1.65
CA MET A 165 -15.58 1.42 0.68
C MET A 165 -16.40 2.70 0.75
N ILE A 166 -15.74 3.84 0.60
CA ILE A 166 -16.38 5.16 0.54
C ILE A 166 -15.89 5.84 -0.72
N ALA A 167 -16.79 6.07 -1.68
CA ALA A 167 -16.52 6.84 -2.88
C ALA A 167 -17.01 8.28 -2.70
N HIS A 168 -16.17 9.24 -3.07
CA HIS A 168 -16.43 10.67 -2.95
C HIS A 168 -16.46 11.36 -4.31
N GLY A 169 -17.30 12.39 -4.43
CA GLY A 169 -17.47 13.19 -5.64
C GLY A 169 -18.47 12.54 -6.59
N HIS A 170 -18.02 11.56 -7.36
CA HIS A 170 -18.88 10.82 -8.28
C HIS A 170 -19.85 9.93 -7.48
N SER A 171 -21.13 10.31 -7.45
CA SER A 171 -22.24 9.59 -6.78
C SER A 171 -22.18 9.45 -5.24
N ASP A 172 -21.19 10.04 -4.56
CA ASP A 172 -21.02 10.13 -3.08
C ASP A 172 -21.64 8.92 -2.32
N VAL A 173 -21.07 7.72 -2.55
CA VAL A 173 -21.68 6.44 -2.16
C VAL A 173 -20.78 5.63 -1.22
N ARG A 174 -21.40 4.79 -0.38
CA ARG A 174 -20.72 3.91 0.57
C ARG A 174 -21.13 2.47 0.31
N TYR A 175 -20.17 1.57 0.29
CA TYR A 175 -20.39 0.14 0.11
C TYR A 175 -19.80 -0.67 1.27
N ALA A 176 -20.43 -1.81 1.53
CA ALA A 176 -19.95 -2.84 2.44
C ALA A 176 -20.07 -4.19 1.77
N HIS A 177 -18.94 -4.76 1.38
CA HIS A 177 -18.88 -6.06 0.73
C HIS A 177 -18.67 -7.14 1.79
N TYR A 178 -19.67 -8.02 1.90
CA TYR A 178 -19.69 -9.16 2.79
C TYR A 178 -19.18 -10.39 2.03
N GLY A 179 -18.36 -11.20 2.69
CA GLY A 179 -17.86 -12.44 2.10
C GLY A 179 -17.88 -13.57 3.09
N LEU A 180 -17.88 -14.78 2.55
CA LEU A 180 -17.75 -16.03 3.27
C LEU A 180 -16.38 -16.65 2.98
N ASP A 181 -15.93 -17.57 3.83
CA ASP A 181 -14.63 -18.25 3.67
C ASP A 181 -14.60 -19.30 2.52
N ILE A 182 -15.53 -19.19 1.57
CA ILE A 182 -15.62 -19.99 0.33
C ILE A 182 -14.75 -19.41 -0.80
N PHE A 183 -14.22 -18.20 -0.63
CA PHE A 183 -13.20 -17.61 -1.49
C PHE A 183 -11.95 -17.27 -0.66
N PRO A 184 -10.75 -17.34 -1.24
CA PRO A 184 -9.57 -16.74 -0.62
C PRO A 184 -9.75 -15.22 -0.48
N HIS A 185 -9.57 -14.67 0.71
CA HIS A 185 -9.54 -13.22 0.95
C HIS A 185 -8.18 -12.64 0.51
N ASP A 186 -7.82 -12.81 -0.76
CA ASP A 186 -6.57 -12.32 -1.32
C ASP A 186 -6.81 -11.17 -2.31
N SER A 187 -5.81 -10.82 -3.11
CA SER A 187 -5.93 -9.74 -4.11
C SER A 187 -7.06 -9.93 -5.12
N ASN A 188 -7.46 -11.17 -5.47
CA ASN A 188 -8.61 -11.39 -6.35
C ASN A 188 -9.90 -10.88 -5.68
N TYR A 189 -10.04 -11.08 -4.37
CA TYR A 189 -11.18 -10.60 -3.59
C TYR A 189 -11.21 -9.06 -3.47
N THR A 190 -10.05 -8.44 -3.23
CA THR A 190 -9.92 -6.97 -3.25
C THR A 190 -10.29 -6.41 -4.62
N ILE A 191 -9.84 -7.06 -5.71
CA ILE A 191 -10.15 -6.67 -7.08
C ILE A 191 -11.66 -6.78 -7.35
N GLU A 192 -12.32 -7.87 -6.93
CA GLU A 192 -13.78 -7.98 -7.09
C GLU A 192 -14.50 -6.81 -6.42
N SER A 193 -14.08 -6.48 -5.19
CA SER A 193 -14.71 -5.38 -4.47
C SER A 193 -14.55 -4.05 -5.20
N MET A 194 -13.37 -3.80 -5.76
CA MET A 194 -13.12 -2.61 -6.56
C MET A 194 -13.88 -2.61 -7.88
N THR A 195 -13.92 -3.72 -8.62
CA THR A 195 -14.62 -3.77 -9.90
C THR A 195 -16.12 -3.61 -9.74
N LYS A 196 -16.72 -4.26 -8.75
CA LYS A 196 -18.14 -4.08 -8.45
C LYS A 196 -18.47 -2.63 -8.10
N LEU A 197 -17.66 -2.00 -7.25
CA LEU A 197 -17.82 -0.58 -6.93
C LEU A 197 -17.74 0.31 -8.17
N LEU A 198 -16.75 0.08 -9.05
CA LEU A 198 -16.59 0.87 -10.27
C LEU A 198 -17.76 0.67 -11.25
N ARG A 199 -18.29 -0.55 -11.39
CA ARG A 199 -19.51 -0.82 -12.17
C ARG A 199 -20.70 -0.08 -11.60
N ASP A 200 -20.89 -0.14 -10.29
CA ASP A 200 -22.02 0.51 -9.62
C ASP A 200 -21.92 2.05 -9.60
N LEU A 201 -20.71 2.60 -9.67
CA LEU A 201 -20.51 4.04 -9.82
C LEU A 201 -20.94 4.51 -11.21
N GLU A 202 -20.68 3.71 -12.24
CA GLU A 202 -21.02 4.02 -13.62
C GLU A 202 -22.49 3.77 -13.93
N GLU A 203 -23.02 2.64 -13.47
CA GLU A 203 -24.44 2.33 -13.56
C GLU A 203 -24.98 2.09 -12.15
N PRO A 204 -25.37 3.17 -11.45
CA PRO A 204 -25.99 3.06 -10.15
C PRO A 204 -27.18 2.10 -10.21
N PRO A 205 -27.37 1.25 -9.19
CA PRO A 205 -28.47 0.31 -9.13
C PRO A 205 -29.80 0.97 -9.53
N LYS A 206 -30.40 0.51 -10.63
CA LYS A 206 -31.59 1.15 -11.22
C LYS A 206 -32.79 0.88 -10.32
N SER A 207 -33.13 1.85 -9.47
CA SER A 207 -34.45 2.01 -8.84
C SER A 207 -34.99 0.89 -7.91
N SER A 208 -34.32 -0.25 -7.71
CA SER A 208 -34.82 -1.30 -6.77
C SER A 208 -33.75 -1.98 -5.92
N PHE A 209 -34.04 -2.10 -4.62
CA PHE A 209 -33.21 -2.78 -3.59
C PHE A 209 -33.05 -4.29 -3.79
N ARG A 210 -33.78 -4.88 -4.74
CA ARG A 210 -33.59 -6.27 -5.15
C ARG A 210 -32.29 -6.42 -5.93
N GLU A 211 -31.81 -5.34 -6.54
CA GLU A 211 -30.61 -5.33 -7.38
C GLU A 211 -29.30 -5.11 -6.59
N LEU A 212 -29.37 -4.47 -5.41
CA LEU A 212 -28.21 -4.20 -4.56
C LEU A 212 -27.50 -5.47 -4.05
N PHE A 213 -28.28 -6.52 -3.83
CA PHE A 213 -27.80 -7.83 -3.40
C PHE A 213 -27.72 -8.82 -4.55
N LEU A 214 -27.82 -8.39 -5.81
CA LEU A 214 -27.61 -9.28 -6.94
C LEU A 214 -26.13 -9.70 -6.93
N GLY A 215 -25.84 -10.78 -6.24
CA GLY A 215 -25.41 -11.97 -6.95
C GLY A 215 -26.65 -12.77 -7.36
N SER A 216 -26.48 -13.75 -8.23
CA SER A 216 -27.61 -14.53 -8.77
C SER A 216 -28.43 -15.33 -7.73
N GLY A 217 -28.14 -15.25 -6.43
CA GLY A 217 -28.64 -16.20 -5.45
C GLY A 217 -28.19 -17.61 -5.85
N SER A 218 -26.93 -17.71 -6.27
CA SER A 218 -26.44 -18.79 -7.12
C SER A 218 -26.54 -20.18 -6.52
N THR A 219 -26.42 -20.25 -5.21
CA THR A 219 -26.42 -21.48 -4.43
C THR A 219 -27.53 -21.38 -3.38
N ALA A 220 -28.02 -22.50 -2.85
CA ALA A 220 -28.98 -22.38 -1.75
C ALA A 220 -28.33 -21.75 -0.51
N LEU A 221 -27.00 -21.81 -0.35
CA LEU A 221 -26.30 -21.15 0.74
C LEU A 221 -26.53 -19.64 0.71
N PHE A 222 -26.31 -18.99 -0.44
CA PHE A 222 -26.56 -17.55 -0.58
C PHE A 222 -28.03 -17.21 -0.39
N ARG A 223 -28.96 -18.02 -0.94
CA ARG A 223 -30.40 -17.83 -0.74
C ARG A 223 -30.82 -17.96 0.72
N SER A 224 -30.25 -18.92 1.45
CA SER A 224 -30.50 -19.13 2.88
C SER A 224 -29.95 -17.98 3.71
N ILE A 225 -28.73 -17.51 3.42
CA ILE A 225 -28.09 -16.38 4.10
C ILE A 225 -28.85 -15.07 3.87
N LEU A 226 -29.33 -14.82 2.65
CA LEU A 226 -30.03 -13.58 2.31
C LEU A 226 -31.52 -13.61 2.71
N LYS A 227 -32.01 -14.71 3.32
CA LYS A 227 -33.40 -14.80 3.77
C LYS A 227 -33.70 -13.71 4.81
N GLY A 228 -34.58 -12.78 4.45
CA GLY A 228 -34.94 -11.62 5.28
C GLY A 228 -34.25 -10.31 4.91
N ALA A 229 -33.43 -10.27 3.85
CA ALA A 229 -32.77 -9.05 3.33
C ALA A 229 -33.75 -7.92 2.95
N GLU A 230 -35.04 -8.23 2.79
CA GLU A 230 -36.13 -7.27 2.64
C GLU A 230 -36.14 -6.19 3.74
N MET A 231 -35.65 -6.49 4.95
CA MET A 231 -35.52 -5.49 6.02
C MET A 231 -34.60 -4.33 5.65
N CYS A 232 -33.62 -4.56 4.77
CA CYS A 232 -32.70 -3.51 4.32
C CYS A 232 -33.38 -2.47 3.42
N LYS A 233 -34.57 -2.75 2.90
CA LYS A 233 -35.34 -1.82 2.05
C LYS A 233 -35.84 -0.58 2.79
N THR A 234 -36.00 -0.65 4.11
CA THR A 234 -36.63 0.44 4.88
C THR A 234 -35.75 1.69 5.02
N SER A 235 -34.45 1.56 4.77
CA SER A 235 -33.46 2.63 5.03
C SER A 235 -32.96 3.33 3.78
N LEU A 236 -33.54 3.00 2.63
CA LEU A 236 -33.13 3.55 1.36
C LEU A 236 -34.27 4.38 0.79
N ASP A 237 -33.96 5.61 0.39
CA ASP A 237 -34.96 6.52 -0.16
C ASP A 237 -35.57 5.92 -1.44
N PRO A 238 -36.90 6.00 -1.65
CA PRO A 238 -37.50 5.69 -2.93
C PRO A 238 -37.03 6.75 -3.94
N GLN A 239 -35.95 6.46 -4.65
CA GLN A 239 -35.51 7.30 -5.76
C GLN A 239 -36.57 7.24 -6.87
N PRO A 240 -36.89 8.36 -7.54
CA PRO A 240 -37.80 8.35 -8.66
C PRO A 240 -37.27 7.40 -9.74
N GLU A 241 -38.19 6.70 -10.42
CA GLU A 241 -37.96 5.87 -11.61
C GLU A 241 -37.42 6.72 -12.78
N ARG A 242 -36.23 7.30 -12.62
CA ARG A 242 -35.44 7.84 -13.72
C ARG A 242 -34.46 6.76 -14.13
N LEU A 243 -34.62 6.30 -15.36
CA LEU A 243 -33.55 5.71 -16.16
C LEU A 243 -32.43 6.75 -16.28
N VAL A 244 -31.62 6.92 -15.24
CA VAL A 244 -30.31 7.55 -15.37
C VAL A 244 -29.51 6.52 -16.17
N GLY A 245 -29.25 6.82 -17.44
CA GLY A 245 -28.31 6.03 -18.23
C GLY A 245 -26.96 6.00 -17.53
N ALA A 246 -26.12 5.02 -17.87
CA ALA A 246 -24.77 4.92 -17.33
C ALA A 246 -24.06 6.29 -17.35
N THR A 247 -23.61 6.75 -16.19
CA THR A 247 -22.85 7.99 -16.04
C THR A 247 -21.37 7.65 -16.18
N PRO A 248 -20.64 8.28 -17.11
CA PRO A 248 -19.24 7.95 -17.30
C PRO A 248 -18.40 8.17 -16.05
N LEU A 249 -17.53 7.20 -15.75
CA LEU A 249 -16.51 7.37 -14.72
C LEU A 249 -15.60 8.56 -15.07
N PRO A 250 -15.22 9.38 -14.09
CA PRO A 250 -14.32 10.51 -14.32
C PRO A 250 -12.92 10.02 -14.72
N PRO A 251 -12.11 10.84 -15.41
CA PRO A 251 -10.81 10.42 -15.94
C PRO A 251 -9.73 10.18 -14.87
N ILE A 252 -9.91 10.66 -13.63
CA ILE A 252 -8.94 10.47 -12.54
C ILE A 252 -9.56 9.65 -11.42
N LEU A 253 -8.85 8.60 -11.01
CA LEU A 253 -9.17 7.82 -9.81
C LEU A 253 -8.11 8.06 -8.74
N ASN A 254 -8.51 8.49 -7.54
CA ASN A 254 -7.68 8.47 -6.35
C ASN A 254 -8.17 7.36 -5.41
N VAL A 255 -7.27 6.52 -4.91
CA VAL A 255 -7.60 5.43 -3.99
C VAL A 255 -6.76 5.55 -2.72
N GLN A 256 -7.39 5.44 -1.56
CA GLN A 256 -6.75 5.28 -0.26
C GLN A 256 -6.95 3.85 0.23
N MET A 257 -5.86 3.13 0.49
CA MET A 257 -5.91 1.74 0.97
C MET A 257 -4.98 1.51 2.16
N ASP A 258 -5.19 0.41 2.89
CA ASP A 258 -4.22 -0.09 3.85
C ASP A 258 -2.94 -0.61 3.14
N ASN A 259 -1.84 -0.61 3.87
CA ASN A 259 -0.52 -1.01 3.38
C ASN A 259 -0.29 -2.52 3.59
N ALA A 260 -1.32 -3.32 3.31
CA ALA A 260 -1.32 -4.77 3.46
C ALA A 260 -0.69 -5.46 2.24
N ILE A 261 0.53 -6.00 2.40
CA ILE A 261 1.33 -6.58 1.30
C ILE A 261 0.62 -7.78 0.63
N GLY A 262 -0.09 -8.60 1.41
CA GLY A 262 -0.73 -9.82 0.89
C GLY A 262 -1.95 -9.57 0.02
N GLU A 263 -2.66 -8.46 0.23
CA GLU A 263 -4.00 -8.25 -0.32
C GLU A 263 -4.05 -7.01 -1.19
N ASP A 264 -3.61 -5.87 -0.67
CA ASP A 264 -3.83 -4.54 -1.25
C ASP A 264 -2.58 -3.94 -1.92
N LYS A 265 -1.38 -4.39 -1.50
CA LYS A 265 -0.11 -3.83 -2.00
C LYS A 265 0.83 -4.89 -2.54
N ASN A 266 0.51 -5.35 -3.74
CA ASN A 266 1.30 -6.31 -4.48
C ASN A 266 1.18 -6.08 -5.99
N ARG A 267 2.02 -6.80 -6.73
CA ARG A 267 2.07 -6.76 -8.21
C ARG A 267 0.75 -7.03 -8.92
N TYR A 268 -0.17 -7.83 -8.35
CA TYR A 268 -1.45 -8.15 -8.99
C TYR A 268 -2.40 -6.96 -8.89
N ILE A 269 -2.49 -6.34 -7.71
CA ILE A 269 -3.23 -5.09 -7.52
C ILE A 269 -2.67 -3.96 -8.41
N PHE A 270 -1.34 -3.87 -8.54
CA PHE A 270 -0.72 -2.84 -9.38
C PHE A 270 -1.00 -3.09 -10.87
N ALA A 271 -1.01 -4.35 -11.30
CA ALA A 271 -1.41 -4.72 -12.65
C ALA A 271 -2.90 -4.43 -12.91
N PHE A 272 -3.77 -4.60 -11.92
CA PHE A 272 -5.17 -4.19 -12.02
C PHE A 272 -5.31 -2.67 -12.27
N TRP A 273 -4.66 -1.83 -11.45
CA TRP A 273 -4.67 -0.38 -11.67
C TRP A 273 -4.08 0.02 -13.03
N SER A 274 -3.00 -0.64 -13.44
CA SER A 274 -2.38 -0.45 -14.75
C SER A 274 -3.33 -0.83 -15.91
N LEU A 275 -4.13 -1.90 -15.76
CA LEU A 275 -5.11 -2.29 -16.77
C LEU A 275 -6.27 -1.30 -16.90
N LEU A 276 -6.72 -0.69 -15.80
CA LEU A 276 -7.78 0.33 -15.90
C LEU A 276 -7.33 1.50 -16.79
N VAL A 277 -6.05 1.88 -16.69
CA VAL A 277 -5.44 2.91 -17.55
C VAL A 277 -5.20 2.40 -18.97
N ALA A 278 -4.69 1.17 -19.12
CA ALA A 278 -4.49 0.55 -20.44
C ALA A 278 -5.81 0.41 -21.24
N LYS A 279 -6.92 0.22 -20.53
CA LYS A 279 -8.27 0.17 -21.10
C LYS A 279 -8.92 1.54 -21.28
N ARG A 280 -8.24 2.62 -20.89
CA ARG A 280 -8.76 4.00 -20.91
C ARG A 280 -10.06 4.16 -20.11
N ILE A 281 -10.26 3.34 -19.08
CA ILE A 281 -11.32 3.54 -18.09
C ILE A 281 -10.98 4.78 -17.26
N PHE A 282 -9.70 4.91 -16.89
CA PHE A 282 -9.15 6.12 -16.29
C PHE A 282 -7.97 6.61 -17.12
N ARG A 283 -7.77 7.92 -17.20
CA ARG A 283 -6.54 8.52 -17.71
C ARG A 283 -5.39 8.33 -16.73
N GLU A 284 -5.69 8.52 -15.44
CA GLU A 284 -4.71 8.38 -14.36
C GLU A 284 -5.33 7.71 -13.14
N VAL A 285 -4.57 6.83 -12.50
CA VAL A 285 -4.94 6.22 -11.22
C VAL A 285 -3.84 6.54 -10.20
N TYR A 286 -4.23 7.12 -9.07
CA TYR A 286 -3.37 7.42 -7.93
C TYR A 286 -3.77 6.53 -6.76
N VAL A 287 -2.82 5.81 -6.17
CA VAL A 287 -3.05 4.94 -5.03
C VAL A 287 -2.15 5.38 -3.88
N ASN A 288 -2.75 5.75 -2.75
CA ASN A 288 -2.10 6.12 -1.52
C ASN A 288 -2.27 4.99 -0.50
N PHE A 289 -1.16 4.54 0.10
CA PHE A 289 -1.11 3.52 1.13
C PHE A 289 -0.85 4.17 2.48
N MET A 290 -1.63 3.79 3.50
CA MET A 290 -1.47 4.35 4.83
C MET A 290 -0.14 3.95 5.50
N ILE A 291 0.35 4.79 6.41
CA ILE A 291 1.48 4.42 7.25
C ILE A 291 1.03 3.33 8.23
N VAL A 292 1.78 2.23 8.29
CA VAL A 292 1.46 1.06 9.13
C VAL A 292 1.30 1.48 10.60
N GLY A 293 0.18 1.09 11.21
CA GLY A 293 -0.17 1.44 12.58
C GLY A 293 -0.69 2.87 12.77
N HIS A 294 -1.02 3.56 11.68
CA HIS A 294 -1.57 4.92 11.67
C HIS A 294 -2.82 5.07 10.79
N THR A 295 -3.58 3.98 10.59
CA THR A 295 -4.71 3.88 9.65
C THR A 295 -5.88 4.79 9.97
N HIS A 296 -6.02 5.31 11.20
CA HIS A 296 -7.14 6.12 11.70
C HIS A 296 -7.80 7.10 10.71
N ASP A 297 -8.73 6.61 9.91
CA ASP A 297 -9.43 7.33 8.84
C ASP A 297 -10.96 7.25 8.98
N ASP A 298 -11.69 7.71 7.97
CA ASP A 298 -13.16 7.83 8.01
C ASP A 298 -13.84 6.46 8.12
N ILE A 299 -13.32 5.46 7.42
CA ILE A 299 -13.85 4.09 7.43
C ILE A 299 -13.49 3.35 8.73
N ASP A 300 -12.28 3.51 9.25
CA ASP A 300 -11.87 3.02 10.58
C ASP A 300 -12.82 3.56 11.67
N ALA A 301 -13.19 4.84 11.57
CA ALA A 301 -14.12 5.47 12.50
C ALA A 301 -15.55 4.91 12.38
N LEU A 302 -15.99 4.58 11.17
CA LEU A 302 -17.28 3.93 10.91
C LEU A 302 -17.29 2.51 11.49
N PHE A 303 -16.27 1.70 11.20
CA PHE A 303 -16.07 0.36 11.77
C PHE A 303 -15.94 0.38 13.29
N GLY A 304 -15.26 1.38 13.86
CA GLY A 304 -15.12 1.53 15.31
C GLY A 304 -16.47 1.76 16.00
N ARG A 305 -17.35 2.58 15.41
CA ARG A 305 -18.71 2.78 15.94
C ARG A 305 -19.58 1.55 15.75
N TRP A 306 -19.50 0.91 14.59
CA TRP A 306 -20.23 -0.32 14.34
C TRP A 306 -19.82 -1.42 15.31
N SER A 307 -18.51 -1.61 15.55
CA SER A 307 -17.97 -2.52 16.58
C SER A 307 -18.56 -2.26 17.97
N MET A 308 -18.80 -0.99 18.34
CA MET A 308 -19.45 -0.64 19.60
C MET A 308 -20.94 -0.98 19.62
N LEU A 309 -21.63 -0.91 18.48
CA LEU A 309 -23.01 -1.36 18.32
C LEU A 309 -23.12 -2.88 18.44
N LEU A 310 -22.23 -3.62 17.75
CA LEU A 310 -22.16 -5.09 17.79
C LEU A 310 -21.96 -5.65 19.21
N LYS A 311 -21.37 -4.86 20.12
CA LYS A 311 -21.20 -5.23 21.54
C LYS A 311 -22.44 -4.99 22.40
N LYS A 312 -23.40 -4.18 21.93
CA LYS A 312 -24.55 -3.71 22.71
C LYS A 312 -25.88 -4.29 22.25
N GLU A 313 -25.97 -4.63 20.98
CA GLU A 313 -27.20 -5.12 20.36
C GLU A 313 -27.02 -6.53 19.77
N ASN A 314 -28.15 -7.15 19.42
CA ASN A 314 -28.20 -8.49 18.87
C ASN A 314 -28.43 -8.41 17.36
N PHE A 315 -27.58 -9.10 16.60
CA PHE A 315 -27.69 -9.26 15.15
C PHE A 315 -27.68 -10.75 14.82
N PRO A 316 -28.84 -11.42 14.98
CA PRO A 316 -28.91 -12.87 14.96
C PRO A 316 -28.89 -13.48 13.54
N THR A 317 -28.98 -12.67 12.49
CA THR A 317 -28.91 -13.10 11.09
C THR A 317 -27.96 -12.20 10.31
N ILE A 318 -27.46 -12.67 9.16
CA ILE A 318 -26.57 -11.86 8.29
C ILE A 318 -27.29 -10.62 7.75
N PRO A 319 -28.57 -10.69 7.30
CA PRO A 319 -29.32 -9.49 6.93
C PRO A 319 -29.47 -8.47 8.05
N ALA A 320 -29.68 -8.91 9.30
CA ALA A 320 -29.72 -8.00 10.44
C ALA A 320 -28.36 -7.33 10.70
N LEU A 321 -27.27 -8.06 10.51
CA LEU A 321 -25.90 -7.53 10.58
C LEU A 321 -25.63 -6.51 9.46
N MET A 322 -26.04 -6.81 8.23
CA MET A 322 -25.92 -5.91 7.09
C MET A 322 -26.70 -4.62 7.32
N LYS A 323 -27.95 -4.75 7.77
CA LYS A 323 -28.83 -3.62 8.08
C LYS A 323 -28.22 -2.72 9.16
N SER A 324 -27.62 -3.31 10.19
CA SER A 324 -27.03 -2.53 11.27
C SER A 324 -25.83 -1.70 10.81
N PHE A 325 -25.06 -2.16 9.81
CA PHE A 325 -24.00 -1.35 9.23
C PHE A 325 -24.53 -0.28 8.27
N MET A 326 -25.52 -0.66 7.44
CA MET A 326 -26.21 0.25 6.52
C MET A 326 -26.70 1.51 7.24
N ASP A 327 -27.32 1.34 8.42
CA ASP A 327 -27.97 2.41 9.18
C ASP A 327 -27.03 3.20 10.11
N MET A 328 -25.72 2.92 10.10
CA MET A 328 -24.78 3.56 11.04
C MET A 328 -24.70 5.08 10.88
N GLU A 329 -25.10 5.60 9.72
CA GLU A 329 -24.92 6.97 9.26
C GLU A 329 -26.13 7.45 8.46
N SER A 330 -26.26 8.77 8.27
CA SER A 330 -27.33 9.35 7.46
C SER A 330 -27.25 8.96 5.99
N ILE A 331 -26.03 8.79 5.46
CA ILE A 331 -25.81 8.21 4.13
C ILE A 331 -25.71 6.69 4.32
N PRO A 332 -26.69 5.92 3.79
CA PRO A 332 -26.73 4.48 4.00
C PRO A 332 -25.52 3.81 3.36
N THR A 333 -24.93 2.86 4.07
CA THR A 333 -23.86 2.01 3.51
C THR A 333 -24.50 0.84 2.79
N ILE A 334 -24.30 0.75 1.49
CA ILE A 334 -24.91 -0.26 0.61
C ILE A 334 -24.22 -1.62 0.84
N PRO A 335 -24.92 -2.60 1.41
CA PRO A 335 -24.36 -3.94 1.59
C PRO A 335 -24.42 -4.73 0.28
N HIS A 336 -23.38 -5.49 0.00
CA HIS A 336 -23.30 -6.44 -1.11
C HIS A 336 -22.69 -7.74 -0.63
N LEU A 337 -23.25 -8.89 -1.01
CA LEU A 337 -22.69 -10.20 -0.67
C LEU A 337 -21.93 -10.75 -1.87
N ILE A 338 -20.62 -10.97 -1.71
CA ILE A 338 -19.76 -11.47 -2.78
C ILE A 338 -20.10 -12.94 -3.06
N GLU A 339 -20.68 -13.19 -4.24
CA GLU A 339 -21.07 -14.53 -4.72
C GLU A 339 -20.09 -15.15 -5.73
N GLU A 340 -19.22 -14.33 -6.31
CA GLU A 340 -18.19 -14.73 -7.27
C GLU A 340 -16.96 -13.84 -7.10
N VAL A 341 -15.78 -14.34 -7.49
CA VAL A 341 -14.52 -13.61 -7.44
C VAL A 341 -13.78 -13.89 -8.74
N PRO A 342 -13.23 -12.89 -9.46
CA PRO A 342 -12.51 -13.09 -10.70
C PRO A 342 -11.09 -13.58 -10.41
N ASP A 343 -10.63 -14.59 -11.14
CA ASP A 343 -9.26 -15.09 -11.06
C ASP A 343 -8.31 -14.20 -11.88
N PHE A 344 -8.16 -12.97 -11.39
CA PHE A 344 -7.33 -11.96 -12.02
C PHE A 344 -5.86 -12.38 -12.06
N LYS A 345 -5.38 -13.09 -11.03
CA LYS A 345 -4.01 -13.62 -10.95
C LYS A 345 -3.70 -14.54 -12.12
N ILE A 346 -4.54 -15.54 -12.39
CA ILE A 346 -4.35 -16.45 -13.53
C ILE A 346 -4.52 -15.69 -14.85
N PHE A 347 -5.52 -14.81 -14.94
CA PHE A 347 -5.82 -14.02 -16.14
C PHE A 347 -4.61 -13.21 -16.64
N ILE A 348 -3.80 -12.63 -15.74
CA ILE A 348 -2.66 -11.82 -16.12
C ILE A 348 -1.32 -12.58 -16.21
N LEU A 349 -1.27 -13.84 -15.76
CA LEU A 349 -0.01 -14.56 -15.49
C LEU A 349 0.92 -14.65 -16.72
N GLY A 350 0.35 -14.82 -17.91
CA GLY A 350 1.10 -14.87 -19.17
C GLY A 350 1.69 -13.51 -19.59
N SER A 351 1.09 -12.42 -19.13
CA SER A 351 1.31 -11.05 -19.62
C SER A 351 2.15 -10.17 -18.69
N ILE A 352 2.06 -10.40 -17.39
CA ILE A 352 2.78 -9.61 -16.38
C ILE A 352 4.27 -10.01 -16.33
N LEU A 353 5.17 -9.05 -16.06
CA LEU A 353 6.62 -9.30 -15.98
C LEU A 353 6.99 -10.37 -14.94
N ASP A 354 7.76 -11.40 -15.32
CA ASP A 354 8.09 -12.53 -14.44
C ASP A 354 9.61 -12.77 -14.32
N LYS A 355 10.00 -13.79 -13.53
CA LYS A 355 11.40 -14.19 -13.29
C LYS A 355 12.31 -13.01 -12.89
N SER A 356 13.26 -12.63 -13.75
CA SER A 356 14.21 -11.54 -13.50
C SER A 356 13.59 -10.15 -13.64
N GLU A 357 12.43 -10.03 -14.28
CA GLU A 357 11.76 -8.75 -14.55
C GLU A 357 10.62 -8.49 -13.55
N VAL A 358 10.46 -9.35 -12.54
CA VAL A 358 9.46 -9.18 -11.49
C VAL A 358 9.62 -7.82 -10.82
N LEU A 359 8.48 -7.14 -10.65
CA LEU A 359 8.40 -5.92 -9.86
C LEU A 359 8.81 -6.20 -8.40
N ILE A 360 9.99 -5.73 -8.01
CA ILE A 360 10.50 -5.83 -6.63
C ILE A 360 10.44 -4.48 -5.92
N GLY A 361 10.53 -4.50 -4.58
CA GLY A 361 10.61 -3.30 -3.75
C GLY A 361 9.32 -2.49 -3.60
N HIS A 362 8.26 -2.85 -4.34
CA HIS A 362 6.94 -2.20 -4.33
C HIS A 362 6.25 -2.15 -2.97
N THR A 363 6.78 -2.83 -1.95
CA THR A 363 6.29 -2.77 -0.57
C THR A 363 6.68 -1.49 0.15
N LYS A 364 7.70 -0.77 -0.32
CA LYS A 364 8.20 0.45 0.34
C LYS A 364 7.42 1.72 0.00
N PRO A 365 7.05 2.03 -1.26
CA PRO A 365 6.38 3.29 -1.60
C PRO A 365 5.00 3.42 -0.98
N GLN A 366 4.64 4.57 -0.43
CA GLN A 366 3.29 4.84 0.05
C GLN A 366 2.42 5.56 -0.99
N GLN A 367 2.96 6.02 -2.11
CA GLN A 367 2.15 6.52 -3.23
C GLN A 367 2.58 5.94 -4.55
N VAL A 368 1.61 5.63 -5.39
CA VAL A 368 1.82 5.07 -6.73
C VAL A 368 0.88 5.76 -7.70
N LYS A 369 1.38 6.09 -8.90
CA LYS A 369 0.62 6.66 -10.02
C LYS A 369 0.73 5.74 -11.23
N PHE A 370 -0.39 5.46 -11.88
CA PHE A 370 -0.49 4.73 -13.14
C PHE A 370 -1.00 5.67 -14.24
N TYR A 371 -0.39 5.62 -15.42
CA TYR A 371 -0.70 6.49 -16.56
C TYR A 371 -0.25 5.84 -17.89
N LEU A 372 -0.78 6.30 -19.03
CA LEU A 372 -0.22 5.97 -20.35
C LEU A 372 0.89 6.97 -20.68
N ASP A 373 2.06 6.48 -21.10
CA ASP A 373 3.10 7.34 -21.65
C ASP A 373 2.74 7.85 -23.06
N ALA A 374 3.61 8.68 -23.64
CA ALA A 374 3.42 9.24 -24.98
C ALA A 374 3.32 8.19 -26.09
N THR A 375 3.78 6.95 -25.85
CA THR A 375 3.67 5.83 -26.79
C THR A 375 2.38 5.04 -26.62
N GLY A 376 1.55 5.38 -25.63
CA GLY A 376 0.35 4.64 -25.26
C GLY A 376 0.64 3.39 -24.42
N CYS A 377 1.85 3.27 -23.85
CA CYS A 377 2.20 2.16 -22.96
C CYS A 377 1.85 2.52 -21.50
N PRO A 378 1.19 1.63 -20.74
CA PRO A 378 0.87 1.88 -19.34
C PRO A 378 2.14 1.76 -18.49
N LYS A 379 2.41 2.81 -17.73
CA LYS A 379 3.57 2.96 -16.85
C LYS A 379 3.14 3.25 -15.42
N MET A 380 4.09 3.08 -14.52
CA MET A 380 3.94 3.39 -13.10
C MET A 380 5.06 4.32 -12.63
N LYS A 381 4.73 5.29 -11.78
CA LYS A 381 5.70 6.05 -10.96
C LYS A 381 5.29 5.98 -9.50
N TYR A 382 6.21 6.28 -8.59
CA TYR A 382 5.92 6.17 -7.16
C TYR A 382 6.55 7.29 -6.33
N LYS A 383 6.04 7.49 -5.12
CA LYS A 383 6.71 8.27 -4.07
C LYS A 383 6.84 7.41 -2.83
N LEU A 384 7.89 7.66 -2.05
CA LEU A 384 8.02 7.02 -0.76
C LEU A 384 6.91 7.55 0.12
N PHE A 385 6.86 8.84 0.35
CA PHE A 385 5.81 9.48 1.12
C PHE A 385 5.04 10.47 0.28
N CYS A 386 3.82 10.79 0.70
CA CYS A 386 3.01 11.83 0.06
C CYS A 386 3.64 13.22 0.13
N THR A 387 4.59 13.41 1.07
CA THR A 387 5.34 14.64 1.28
C THR A 387 6.50 14.81 0.31
N ASP A 388 6.92 13.75 -0.38
CA ASP A 388 8.02 13.83 -1.33
C ASP A 388 7.56 14.64 -2.55
N VAL A 389 8.42 15.52 -3.05
CA VAL A 389 8.08 16.40 -4.18
C VAL A 389 8.09 15.58 -5.48
N GLU A 390 9.14 14.80 -5.68
CA GLU A 390 9.42 14.11 -6.93
C GLU A 390 8.72 12.74 -7.03
N TRP A 391 8.28 12.42 -8.25
CA TRP A 391 7.81 11.08 -8.60
C TRP A 391 8.97 10.25 -9.16
N LEU A 392 9.31 9.15 -8.49
CA LEU A 392 10.40 8.26 -8.87
C LEU A 392 9.97 7.24 -9.95
N GLY A 393 10.94 6.85 -10.80
CA GLY A 393 10.84 5.88 -11.91
C GLY A 393 12.23 5.57 -12.48
N GLU A 394 12.34 4.60 -13.40
CA GLU A 394 13.63 4.25 -14.04
C GLU A 394 14.16 5.42 -14.87
N GLU A 395 15.19 6.14 -14.41
CA GLU A 395 15.87 7.23 -15.16
C GLU A 395 14.88 8.23 -15.82
N GLY A 396 13.79 8.59 -15.12
CA GLY A 396 12.75 9.48 -15.64
C GLY A 396 11.67 8.80 -16.50
N ALA A 397 11.95 7.61 -17.03
CA ALA A 397 10.99 6.73 -17.69
C ALA A 397 10.17 5.96 -16.63
N GLY A 398 8.84 5.94 -16.78
CA GLY A 398 7.99 5.21 -15.84
C GLY A 398 8.28 3.70 -15.83
N ILE A 399 8.02 3.04 -14.70
CA ILE A 399 8.22 1.62 -14.47
C ILE A 399 7.25 0.80 -15.32
N LYS A 400 7.77 -0.20 -16.02
CA LYS A 400 6.99 -1.17 -16.80
C LYS A 400 6.35 -2.23 -15.90
N ILE A 401 5.14 -2.67 -16.26
CA ILE A 401 4.40 -3.74 -15.55
C ILE A 401 4.17 -4.97 -16.44
N TRP A 402 4.08 -4.76 -17.76
CA TRP A 402 3.74 -5.77 -18.74
C TRP A 402 4.97 -6.20 -19.54
N LYS A 403 5.00 -7.48 -19.95
CA LYS A 403 5.95 -7.97 -20.94
C LYS A 403 5.76 -7.24 -22.27
N GLU A 404 6.81 -7.14 -23.07
CA GLU A 404 6.74 -6.57 -24.42
C GLU A 404 6.98 -7.68 -25.46
N ASP A 405 6.35 -7.55 -26.62
CA ASP A 405 6.66 -8.40 -27.77
C ASP A 405 7.98 -7.98 -28.44
N ALA A 406 8.37 -8.70 -29.50
CA ALA A 406 9.59 -8.42 -30.25
C ALA A 406 9.58 -7.03 -30.94
N GLN A 407 8.42 -6.39 -31.04
CA GLN A 407 8.21 -5.07 -31.61
C GLN A 407 8.16 -3.97 -30.52
N GLY A 408 8.34 -4.33 -29.24
CA GLY A 408 8.31 -3.39 -28.12
C GLY A 408 6.90 -3.01 -27.66
N CYS A 409 5.85 -3.68 -28.17
CA CYS A 409 4.48 -3.44 -27.77
C CYS A 409 4.13 -4.24 -26.51
N SER A 410 3.52 -3.59 -25.53
CA SER A 410 3.15 -4.23 -24.27
C SER A 410 2.04 -5.28 -24.45
N LEU A 411 2.26 -6.46 -23.89
CA LEU A 411 1.42 -7.66 -24.01
C LEU A 411 0.43 -7.81 -22.86
N TRP A 412 -0.36 -6.78 -22.54
CA TRP A 412 -1.39 -6.91 -21.51
C TRP A 412 -2.59 -7.74 -21.98
N PRO A 413 -3.28 -8.47 -21.08
CA PRO A 413 -4.31 -9.43 -21.48
C PRO A 413 -5.56 -8.74 -22.02
N ARG A 414 -6.22 -9.41 -22.97
CA ARG A 414 -7.52 -9.01 -23.53
C ARG A 414 -8.60 -9.98 -23.05
N GLY A 415 -9.85 -9.52 -23.05
CA GLY A 415 -10.99 -10.29 -22.54
C GLY A 415 -11.23 -10.08 -21.04
N GLU A 416 -11.75 -11.12 -20.41
CA GLU A 416 -12.21 -11.12 -19.01
C GLU A 416 -11.61 -12.30 -18.24
N PRO A 417 -11.37 -12.15 -16.93
CA PRO A 417 -10.94 -13.25 -16.07
C PRO A 417 -12.04 -14.30 -15.90
N SER A 418 -11.64 -15.56 -15.73
CA SER A 418 -12.55 -16.63 -15.29
C SER A 418 -12.85 -16.49 -13.79
N PRO A 419 -13.99 -16.97 -13.29
CA PRO A 419 -14.25 -16.99 -11.84
C PRO A 419 -13.29 -17.94 -11.10
N VAL A 420 -12.95 -17.57 -9.87
CA VAL A 420 -12.26 -18.43 -8.89
C VAL A 420 -13.24 -19.53 -8.47
N PRO A 421 -12.86 -20.82 -8.52
CA PRO A 421 -13.69 -21.90 -8.01
C PRO A 421 -13.98 -21.70 -6.52
N GLN A 422 -15.24 -21.88 -6.10
CA GLN A 422 -15.56 -21.84 -4.67
C GLN A 422 -14.88 -23.04 -3.98
N ARG A 423 -14.35 -22.80 -2.77
CA ARG A 423 -13.77 -23.84 -1.92
C ARG A 423 -14.72 -24.22 -0.79
N ILE A 424 -14.48 -25.38 -0.20
CA ILE A 424 -15.05 -25.74 1.09
C ILE A 424 -14.51 -24.76 2.14
N MET A 425 -15.39 -24.21 2.98
CA MET A 425 -14.99 -23.31 4.07
C MET A 425 -14.02 -24.01 5.02
N ARG A 426 -13.03 -23.28 5.55
CA ARG A 426 -12.13 -23.86 6.54
C ARG A 426 -12.89 -24.10 7.84
N GLY A 427 -12.73 -25.31 8.39
CA GLY A 427 -13.45 -25.71 9.60
C GLY A 427 -14.96 -25.83 9.40
N VAL A 428 -15.43 -26.20 8.19
CA VAL A 428 -16.87 -26.34 7.91
C VAL A 428 -17.58 -27.27 8.89
N GLU A 429 -16.93 -28.35 9.34
CA GLU A 429 -17.46 -29.29 10.34
C GLU A 429 -17.67 -28.61 11.70
N ASP A 430 -16.71 -27.78 12.12
CA ASP A 430 -16.81 -27.02 13.37
C ASP A 430 -17.89 -25.93 13.28
N ILE A 431 -18.01 -25.27 12.12
CA ILE A 431 -19.06 -24.28 11.85
C ILE A 431 -20.44 -24.96 11.87
N GLU A 432 -20.60 -26.10 11.22
CA GLU A 432 -21.85 -26.86 11.21
C GLU A 432 -22.24 -27.31 12.62
N LYS A 433 -21.27 -27.80 13.39
CA LYS A 433 -21.47 -28.17 14.79
C LYS A 433 -21.90 -26.95 15.62
N GLY A 434 -21.23 -25.82 15.47
CA GLY A 434 -21.58 -24.58 16.16
C GLY A 434 -22.99 -24.08 15.81
N ILE A 435 -23.39 -24.14 14.54
CA ILE A 435 -24.76 -23.81 14.11
C ILE A 435 -25.77 -24.81 14.67
N SER A 436 -25.43 -26.10 14.73
CA SER A 436 -26.32 -27.13 15.28
C SER A 436 -26.56 -26.95 16.78
N GLU A 437 -25.51 -26.66 17.55
CA GLU A 437 -25.61 -26.35 18.97
C GLU A 437 -26.38 -25.04 19.21
N PHE A 438 -26.19 -24.05 18.35
CA PHE A 438 -26.97 -22.80 18.37
C PHE A 438 -28.47 -23.06 18.14
N VAL A 439 -28.81 -23.83 17.10
CA VAL A 439 -30.21 -24.21 16.80
C VAL A 439 -30.84 -24.94 17.98
N LYS A 440 -30.13 -25.93 18.53
CA LYS A 440 -30.59 -26.72 19.68
C LYS A 440 -30.86 -25.83 20.90
N TYR A 441 -29.96 -24.90 21.22
CA TYR A 441 -30.14 -23.98 22.35
C TYR A 441 -31.47 -23.22 22.28
N TRP A 442 -31.82 -22.70 21.10
CA TRP A 442 -33.07 -21.96 20.92
C TRP A 442 -34.29 -22.87 20.86
N GLU A 443 -34.18 -24.07 20.30
CA GLU A 443 -35.24 -25.08 20.34
C GLU A 443 -35.59 -25.50 21.76
N ASP A 444 -34.58 -25.79 22.59
CA ASP A 444 -34.75 -26.16 23.99
C ASP A 444 -35.48 -25.04 24.76
N LEU A 445 -35.11 -23.77 24.53
CA LEU A 445 -35.81 -22.62 25.08
C LEU A 445 -37.26 -22.51 24.57
N CYS A 446 -37.53 -22.74 23.29
CA CYS A 446 -38.88 -22.71 22.71
C CYS A 446 -39.76 -23.88 23.17
N ASN A 447 -39.16 -24.98 23.64
CA ASN A 447 -39.86 -26.16 24.13
C ASN A 447 -40.31 -26.00 25.59
N VAL A 448 -39.54 -25.29 26.40
CA VAL A 448 -39.88 -24.99 27.81
C VAL A 448 -40.73 -23.72 27.98
N ASP A 449 -40.91 -22.96 26.89
CA ASP A 449 -41.70 -21.73 26.87
C ASP A 449 -43.21 -21.98 26.95
N VAL A 450 -43.73 -21.98 28.18
CA VAL A 450 -45.16 -22.17 28.46
C VAL A 450 -46.02 -21.00 27.97
N THR A 451 -45.47 -19.78 27.84
CA THR A 451 -46.23 -18.59 27.39
C THR A 451 -46.30 -18.49 25.86
N GLY A 452 -45.47 -19.25 25.15
CA GLY A 452 -45.32 -19.21 23.69
C GLY A 452 -44.75 -17.89 23.16
N GLU A 453 -44.25 -17.01 24.04
CA GLU A 453 -43.68 -15.72 23.67
C GLU A 453 -42.27 -15.87 23.07
N TYR A 454 -41.42 -16.71 23.67
CA TYR A 454 -40.11 -17.04 23.14
C TYR A 454 -40.22 -17.77 21.81
N ARG A 455 -41.16 -18.73 21.69
CA ARG A 455 -41.39 -19.42 20.42
C ARG A 455 -41.74 -18.43 19.32
N ARG A 456 -42.73 -17.56 19.55
CA ARG A 456 -43.10 -16.49 18.59
C ARG A 456 -41.92 -15.58 18.24
N ARG A 457 -41.04 -15.30 19.20
CA ARG A 457 -39.89 -14.40 19.01
C ARG A 457 -38.70 -15.05 18.30
N TYR A 458 -38.44 -16.34 18.46
CA TYR A 458 -37.17 -16.95 18.04
C TYR A 458 -37.30 -18.12 17.06
N GLU A 459 -38.51 -18.64 16.81
CA GLU A 459 -38.75 -19.73 15.85
C GLU A 459 -38.21 -19.40 14.44
N HIS A 460 -38.36 -18.14 14.00
CA HIS A 460 -37.83 -17.70 12.72
C HIS A 460 -36.28 -17.78 12.63
N LEU A 461 -35.57 -17.62 13.76
CA LEU A 461 -34.11 -17.75 13.81
C LEU A 461 -33.69 -19.22 13.71
N VAL A 462 -34.41 -20.11 14.41
CA VAL A 462 -34.20 -21.56 14.32
C VAL A 462 -34.33 -22.02 12.86
N VAL A 463 -35.40 -21.59 12.18
CA VAL A 463 -35.62 -21.89 10.76
C VAL A 463 -34.52 -21.29 9.88
N TYR A 464 -34.11 -20.05 10.13
CA TYR A 464 -33.04 -19.40 9.36
C TYR A 464 -31.72 -20.20 9.45
N TRP A 465 -31.26 -20.52 10.66
CA TRP A 465 -29.98 -21.19 10.85
C TRP A 465 -29.99 -22.66 10.44
N ARG A 466 -31.13 -23.35 10.54
CA ARG A 466 -31.30 -24.69 9.98
C ARG A 466 -31.13 -24.68 8.46
N ASN A 467 -31.77 -23.73 7.78
CA ASN A 467 -31.64 -23.59 6.32
C ASN A 467 -30.20 -23.22 5.89
N VAL A 468 -29.49 -22.40 6.66
CA VAL A 468 -28.07 -22.10 6.40
C VAL A 468 -27.21 -23.35 6.57
N LYS A 469 -27.43 -24.11 7.65
CA LYS A 469 -26.71 -25.36 7.93
C LYS A 469 -26.88 -26.38 6.80
N ASP A 470 -28.14 -26.64 6.42
CA ASP A 470 -28.46 -27.64 5.40
C ASP A 470 -27.84 -27.27 4.03
N ALA A 471 -27.64 -25.97 3.78
CA ALA A 471 -27.04 -25.46 2.57
C ALA A 471 -25.49 -25.42 2.57
N LEU A 472 -24.81 -25.69 3.70
CA LEU A 472 -23.34 -25.65 3.77
C LEU A 472 -22.66 -26.73 2.91
N HIS A 473 -23.34 -27.87 2.73
CA HIS A 473 -22.82 -29.04 2.01
C HIS A 473 -23.37 -29.19 0.59
N GLU A 474 -24.18 -28.23 0.13
CA GLU A 474 -24.68 -28.28 -1.24
C GLU A 474 -23.51 -28.22 -2.23
N SER A 475 -23.64 -29.00 -3.30
CA SER A 475 -22.63 -29.05 -4.35
C SER A 475 -22.43 -27.67 -4.97
N ILE A 476 -21.20 -27.17 -4.88
CA ILE A 476 -20.76 -25.97 -5.56
C ILE A 476 -20.88 -26.24 -7.07
N ILE A 477 -21.78 -25.54 -7.75
CA ILE A 477 -21.90 -25.63 -9.20
C ILE A 477 -20.72 -24.85 -9.81
N PRO A 478 -19.83 -25.50 -10.60
CA PRO A 478 -18.75 -24.80 -11.27
C PRO A 478 -19.35 -23.79 -12.25
N CYS A 479 -19.04 -22.51 -12.05
CA CYS A 479 -19.30 -21.49 -13.06
C CYS A 479 -18.00 -21.28 -13.84
N ASN A 480 -18.05 -21.32 -15.17
CA ASN A 480 -16.86 -21.15 -16.02
C ASN A 480 -16.71 -19.71 -16.54
N VAL A 481 -17.71 -18.87 -16.31
CA VAL A 481 -17.79 -17.47 -16.76
C VAL A 481 -18.34 -16.65 -15.59
N LEU A 482 -17.88 -15.42 -15.44
CA LEU A 482 -18.46 -14.49 -14.47
C LEU A 482 -19.90 -14.18 -14.85
N ARG A 483 -20.76 -13.97 -13.85
CA ARG A 483 -22.17 -13.63 -14.08
C ARG A 483 -22.34 -12.15 -14.35
N GLU A 484 -21.54 -11.34 -13.68
CA GLU A 484 -21.38 -9.92 -13.99
C GLU A 484 -20.15 -9.69 -14.86
N ASP A 485 -20.21 -8.68 -15.73
CA ASP A 485 -19.05 -8.26 -16.51
C ASP A 485 -17.93 -7.82 -15.57
N PHE A 486 -16.67 -8.10 -15.93
CA PHE A 486 -15.54 -7.71 -15.08
C PHE A 486 -15.23 -6.20 -15.18
N TRP A 487 -15.45 -5.60 -16.35
CA TRP A 487 -15.10 -4.20 -16.63
C TRP A 487 -16.33 -3.28 -16.58
N PRO A 488 -16.17 -2.01 -16.16
CA PRO A 488 -17.16 -0.96 -16.43
C PRO A 488 -17.52 -0.87 -17.94
N ILE A 489 -18.77 -0.50 -18.21
CA ILE A 489 -19.47 -0.43 -19.50
C ILE A 489 -18.75 0.47 -20.52
N ILE A 490 -18.18 1.60 -20.10
CA ILE A 490 -17.56 2.53 -21.06
C ILE A 490 -16.25 1.97 -21.59
N ARG A 491 -16.37 1.42 -22.80
CA ARG A 491 -15.37 1.44 -23.86
C ARG A 491 -15.86 2.31 -25.02
N VAL A 492 -14.92 3.06 -25.60
CA VAL A 492 -14.99 3.79 -26.88
C VAL A 492 -15.68 5.16 -26.84
N ARG A 493 -14.89 6.20 -26.55
CA ARG A 493 -14.76 7.30 -27.52
C ARG A 493 -13.33 7.29 -28.03
N ASP A 494 -13.13 6.61 -29.16
CA ASP A 494 -12.12 7.09 -30.08
C ASP A 494 -12.55 8.50 -30.51
N ASN A 495 -11.74 9.50 -30.15
CA ASN A 495 -11.47 10.59 -31.05
C ASN A 495 -9.98 10.92 -30.95
N LEU A 496 -9.37 10.81 -32.13
CA LEU A 496 -8.04 11.22 -32.50
C LEU A 496 -7.90 12.73 -32.28
N ALA A 497 -6.68 13.15 -31.92
CA ALA A 497 -6.20 14.53 -31.74
C ALA A 497 -6.64 15.24 -30.45
N ASP A 498 -5.70 15.37 -29.52
CA ASP A 498 -5.06 16.67 -29.32
C ASP A 498 -3.70 16.52 -28.63
N GLN A 499 -2.71 17.18 -29.25
CA GLN A 499 -1.39 17.45 -28.69
C GLN A 499 -1.52 18.57 -27.64
N LEU A 500 -0.58 18.63 -26.68
CA LEU A 500 0.34 19.76 -26.57
C LEU A 500 1.34 19.56 -25.42
N SER A 501 2.54 20.03 -25.71
CA SER A 501 3.75 20.20 -24.91
C SER A 501 3.57 21.01 -23.63
N ASP A 502 4.41 20.75 -22.62
CA ASP A 502 5.00 21.84 -21.82
C ASP A 502 6.37 21.42 -21.26
N ASP A 503 7.31 22.35 -21.35
CA ASP A 503 8.74 22.25 -21.03
C ASP A 503 8.99 22.74 -19.58
N GLY A 504 10.02 22.20 -18.91
CA GLY A 504 10.52 22.78 -17.65
C GLY A 504 11.56 21.94 -16.90
N GLU A 505 12.83 22.32 -17.02
CA GLU A 505 13.96 22.07 -16.10
C GLU A 505 13.69 22.81 -14.74
N ASP A 506 14.18 22.48 -13.54
CA ASP A 506 15.58 22.27 -13.09
C ASP A 506 15.68 21.86 -11.57
N HIS A 507 16.82 21.20 -11.21
CA HIS A 507 17.65 21.15 -9.95
C HIS A 507 17.31 20.45 -8.59
N GLU A 508 18.15 19.43 -8.23
CA GLU A 508 19.05 19.19 -7.04
C GLU A 508 18.55 19.39 -5.57
N GLU A 509 18.93 18.69 -4.46
CA GLU A 509 19.91 17.64 -4.08
C GLU A 509 19.56 17.07 -2.64
N PHE A 510 20.22 15.96 -2.24
CA PHE A 510 20.47 15.35 -0.90
C PHE A 510 19.53 14.27 -0.29
N GLY A 511 19.90 13.00 -0.53
CA GLY A 511 20.47 12.05 0.46
C GLY A 511 19.66 11.58 1.69
N GLU A 512 19.15 10.34 1.64
CA GLU A 512 19.58 9.17 2.44
C GLU A 512 18.63 7.97 2.18
N ASP A 513 19.22 6.80 1.86
CA ASP A 513 18.64 5.46 1.68
C ASP A 513 17.56 5.25 0.61
N ASP A 514 17.98 4.90 -0.62
CA ASP A 514 17.10 4.55 -1.75
C ASP A 514 16.15 3.37 -1.49
N PRO A 515 14.83 3.58 -1.57
CA PRO A 515 13.85 2.52 -1.61
C PRO A 515 13.50 2.24 -3.07
N TYR A 516 14.34 1.45 -3.73
CA TYR A 516 14.15 1.05 -5.12
C TYR A 516 12.85 0.26 -5.35
N VAL A 517 12.12 0.64 -6.41
CA VAL A 517 11.02 -0.13 -7.03
C VAL A 517 11.18 -0.09 -8.55
N GLY A 518 11.34 -1.24 -9.22
CA GLY A 518 11.52 -1.37 -10.67
C GLY A 518 11.90 -2.80 -11.10
N PRO A 519 11.79 -3.19 -12.39
CA PRO A 519 12.31 -4.46 -12.90
C PRO A 519 13.84 -4.48 -12.86
N LEU A 520 14.42 -5.62 -12.49
CA LEU A 520 15.87 -5.75 -12.32
C LEU A 520 16.60 -5.73 -13.68
N ARG A 521 17.00 -4.54 -14.14
CA ARG A 521 18.20 -4.39 -14.97
C ARG A 521 18.86 -3.02 -14.81
N GLY A 522 20.05 -3.03 -14.21
CA GLY A 522 20.97 -1.88 -14.21
C GLY A 522 20.96 -1.05 -12.94
N ARG A 523 21.73 -1.46 -11.93
CA ARG A 523 22.22 -0.56 -10.89
C ARG A 523 23.75 -0.56 -10.89
N PRO A 524 24.46 0.57 -10.99
CA PRO A 524 25.70 0.73 -10.27
C PRO A 524 25.37 0.96 -8.79
N GLN A 525 26.02 0.22 -7.90
CA GLN A 525 25.91 0.41 -6.45
C GLN A 525 27.02 1.33 -5.92
N PRO A 526 26.82 1.99 -4.77
CA PRO A 526 27.90 2.63 -4.03
C PRO A 526 28.79 1.55 -3.39
N SER A 527 30.11 1.76 -3.48
CA SER A 527 31.23 0.87 -3.10
C SER A 527 31.57 -0.29 -4.05
N PHE A 528 32.84 -0.33 -4.46
CA PHE A 528 33.47 -1.41 -5.22
C PHE A 528 33.40 -2.71 -4.41
N ARG A 529 32.84 -3.78 -4.99
CA ARG A 529 32.63 -5.08 -4.35
C ARG A 529 33.60 -6.11 -4.93
N VAL A 530 34.60 -6.44 -4.11
CA VAL A 530 35.58 -7.49 -4.38
C VAL A 530 34.87 -8.80 -4.69
N GLY A 531 35.27 -9.48 -5.77
CA GLY A 531 34.68 -10.75 -6.25
C GLY A 531 33.52 -10.59 -7.24
N ARG A 532 32.89 -9.41 -7.30
CA ARG A 532 31.84 -9.09 -8.29
C ARG A 532 32.32 -8.12 -9.36
N ASP A 533 33.13 -7.13 -8.96
CA ASP A 533 33.46 -5.98 -9.80
C ASP A 533 34.86 -6.08 -10.46
N VAL A 534 35.69 -7.07 -10.06
CA VAL A 534 37.01 -7.39 -10.66
C VAL A 534 37.11 -8.88 -10.99
N ARG A 535 37.75 -9.20 -12.12
CA ARG A 535 38.05 -10.57 -12.58
C ARG A 535 39.46 -10.66 -13.12
N GLU A 536 39.98 -11.87 -13.23
CA GLU A 536 41.23 -12.14 -13.94
C GLU A 536 41.20 -11.52 -15.35
N GLY A 537 42.29 -10.86 -15.71
CA GLY A 537 42.48 -10.11 -16.94
C GLY A 537 42.06 -8.64 -16.88
N TYR A 538 41.34 -8.19 -15.83
CA TYR A 538 40.88 -6.80 -15.71
C TYR A 538 42.03 -5.89 -15.27
N PHE A 539 41.96 -4.62 -15.64
CA PHE A 539 42.81 -3.59 -15.06
C PHE A 539 42.17 -3.06 -13.78
N VAL A 540 43.00 -2.73 -12.81
CA VAL A 540 42.62 -2.24 -11.49
C VAL A 540 43.42 -0.99 -11.14
N ALA A 541 42.80 -0.10 -10.39
CA ALA A 541 43.49 1.02 -9.74
C ALA A 541 43.56 0.75 -8.23
N ILE A 542 44.72 0.99 -7.64
CA ILE A 542 45.09 0.56 -6.29
C ILE A 542 45.58 1.77 -5.49
N ARG A 543 45.12 1.87 -4.24
CA ARG A 543 45.57 2.94 -3.32
C ARG A 543 47.06 2.76 -3.00
N PRO A 544 47.83 3.86 -2.88
CA PRO A 544 49.23 3.78 -2.50
C PRO A 544 49.38 3.42 -1.03
N THR A 545 50.51 2.80 -0.70
CA THR A 545 50.87 2.51 0.69
C THR A 545 51.29 3.81 1.39
N GLU A 546 51.05 3.93 2.70
CA GLU A 546 51.42 5.14 3.46
C GLU A 546 52.91 5.48 3.29
N GLY A 547 53.19 6.70 2.81
CA GLY A 547 54.55 7.23 2.62
C GLY A 547 55.09 7.17 1.19
N GLU A 548 54.35 6.65 0.21
CA GLU A 548 54.76 6.63 -1.19
C GLU A 548 54.42 7.94 -1.94
N ILE A 549 55.30 8.33 -2.87
CA ILE A 549 55.18 9.59 -3.63
C ILE A 549 54.06 9.50 -4.70
N GLN A 550 53.66 8.29 -5.08
CA GLN A 550 52.71 8.06 -6.16
C GLN A 550 51.27 8.04 -5.61
N PRO A 551 50.33 8.80 -6.19
CA PRO A 551 48.99 8.93 -5.60
C PRO A 551 48.08 7.72 -5.87
N VAL A 552 48.33 6.91 -6.91
CA VAL A 552 47.59 5.68 -7.23
C VAL A 552 48.48 4.77 -8.08
N TRP A 553 48.29 3.46 -7.96
CA TRP A 553 48.94 2.45 -8.80
C TRP A 553 47.94 1.82 -9.76
N ILE A 554 48.37 1.53 -11.00
CA ILE A 554 47.55 0.79 -11.97
C ILE A 554 48.16 -0.60 -12.15
N ALA A 555 47.32 -1.63 -12.13
CA ALA A 555 47.78 -3.00 -12.32
C ALA A 555 46.77 -3.81 -13.14
N ARG A 556 47.19 -4.99 -13.62
CA ARG A 556 46.29 -5.99 -14.19
C ARG A 556 46.10 -7.13 -13.20
N ALA A 557 44.85 -7.51 -12.94
CA ALA A 557 44.53 -8.70 -12.18
C ALA A 557 44.90 -9.94 -12.99
N LEU A 558 45.86 -10.73 -12.51
CA LEU A 558 46.24 -12.02 -13.07
C LEU A 558 45.50 -13.19 -12.40
N SER A 559 44.69 -12.93 -11.38
CA SER A 559 43.81 -13.92 -10.78
C SER A 559 42.47 -13.31 -10.35
N ASN A 560 41.49 -14.17 -10.08
CA ASN A 560 40.25 -13.76 -9.43
C ASN A 560 40.47 -13.59 -7.90
N PRO A 561 39.65 -12.77 -7.21
CA PRO A 561 39.65 -12.71 -5.75
C PRO A 561 39.41 -14.08 -5.11
N ASP A 562 40.10 -14.35 -4.01
CA ASP A 562 39.97 -15.58 -3.20
C ASP A 562 40.41 -16.88 -3.89
N CYS A 563 41.18 -16.80 -4.97
CA CYS A 563 41.63 -18.00 -5.68
C CYS A 563 42.75 -18.77 -4.96
N ASN A 564 43.35 -18.22 -3.90
CA ASN A 564 44.36 -18.89 -3.08
C ASN A 564 43.78 -19.27 -1.69
N PRO A 565 43.62 -20.57 -1.37
CA PRO A 565 43.03 -21.01 -0.11
C PRO A 565 43.87 -20.65 1.14
N GLU A 566 45.16 -20.32 1.00
CA GLU A 566 46.02 -19.92 2.12
C GLU A 566 45.95 -18.41 2.43
N LYS A 567 45.44 -17.59 1.49
CA LYS A 567 45.31 -16.12 1.64
C LYS A 567 43.97 -15.62 1.07
N PRO A 568 42.84 -15.87 1.75
CA PRO A 568 41.55 -15.31 1.36
C PRO A 568 41.62 -13.77 1.43
N ASN A 569 41.04 -13.10 0.43
CA ASN A 569 41.01 -11.65 0.17
C ASN A 569 42.24 -11.04 -0.52
N TYR A 570 43.00 -11.85 -1.25
CA TYR A 570 44.12 -11.38 -2.08
C TYR A 570 43.89 -11.68 -3.56
N ILE A 571 44.45 -10.84 -4.42
CA ILE A 571 44.54 -11.07 -5.87
C ILE A 571 45.98 -10.98 -6.35
N LEU A 572 46.35 -11.81 -7.31
CA LEU A 572 47.64 -11.70 -7.99
C LEU A 572 47.52 -10.61 -9.03
N ILE A 573 48.43 -9.64 -9.01
CA ILE A 573 48.45 -8.49 -9.91
C ILE A 573 49.81 -8.29 -10.54
N GLN A 574 49.82 -7.61 -11.69
CA GLN A 574 51.05 -7.11 -12.32
C GLN A 574 50.92 -5.60 -12.52
N TYR A 575 51.85 -4.84 -11.94
CA TYR A 575 51.84 -3.38 -11.99
C TYR A 575 52.20 -2.83 -13.37
N PHE A 576 51.64 -1.66 -13.67
CA PHE A 576 51.88 -0.90 -14.90
C PHE A 576 52.36 0.49 -14.53
N HIS A 577 53.34 0.98 -15.29
CA HIS A 577 53.93 2.29 -15.08
C HIS A 577 53.59 3.26 -16.21
N PRO A 578 53.44 4.57 -15.89
CA PRO A 578 53.18 5.56 -16.92
C PRO A 578 54.47 5.78 -17.73
N THR A 579 54.37 5.90 -19.05
CA THR A 579 55.57 6.01 -19.92
C THR A 579 56.35 7.33 -19.81
N LEU A 580 56.05 8.20 -18.83
CA LEU A 580 56.64 9.52 -18.66
C LEU A 580 57.79 9.51 -17.66
N ARG A 581 58.88 10.24 -17.95
CA ARG A 581 60.06 10.35 -17.08
C ARG A 581 59.78 11.23 -15.85
N SER A 582 59.46 10.54 -14.75
CA SER A 582 59.57 10.80 -13.29
C SER A 582 59.55 12.20 -12.64
N VAL A 583 59.50 13.34 -13.33
CA VAL A 583 59.74 14.63 -12.64
C VAL A 583 58.47 15.40 -12.23
N ASP A 584 57.26 14.97 -12.60
CA ASP A 584 56.04 15.62 -12.07
C ASP A 584 54.81 14.69 -12.02
N VAL A 585 54.97 13.56 -11.33
CA VAL A 585 53.91 12.54 -11.18
C VAL A 585 52.66 13.12 -10.49
N GLN A 586 52.78 14.08 -9.56
CA GLN A 586 51.61 14.70 -8.94
C GLN A 586 50.82 15.60 -9.91
N GLN A 587 51.49 16.38 -10.76
CA GLN A 587 50.82 17.17 -11.80
C GLN A 587 50.17 16.28 -12.87
N PHE A 588 50.74 15.09 -13.11
CA PHE A 588 50.19 14.11 -14.04
C PHE A 588 48.78 13.61 -13.66
N TYR A 589 48.53 13.35 -12.38
CA TYR A 589 47.23 12.85 -11.90
C TYR A 589 46.17 13.94 -11.71
N THR A 590 46.60 15.15 -11.38
CA THR A 590 45.68 16.30 -11.23
C THR A 590 45.18 16.82 -12.59
N GLY A 591 45.93 16.60 -13.68
CA GLY A 591 45.61 17.07 -15.03
C GLY A 591 45.00 16.06 -16.01
N TRP A 592 44.36 14.98 -15.54
CA TRP A 592 43.70 13.97 -16.40
C TRP A 592 42.53 14.56 -17.23
N ASP A 593 42.82 15.15 -18.37
CA ASP A 593 41.87 15.63 -19.37
C ASP A 593 41.97 14.76 -20.65
N ARG A 594 40.83 14.54 -21.33
CA ARG A 594 40.62 13.57 -22.41
C ARG A 594 41.53 13.76 -23.64
N GLU A 595 42.26 14.89 -23.72
CA GLU A 595 43.05 15.27 -24.90
C GLU A 595 44.54 14.92 -24.85
N ARG A 596 45.10 14.46 -23.72
CA ARG A 596 46.48 13.96 -23.68
C ARG A 596 46.48 12.44 -23.74
N GLY A 597 47.04 11.86 -24.80
CA GLY A 597 47.21 10.42 -24.97
C GLY A 597 48.10 9.84 -23.86
N LEU A 598 47.48 9.33 -22.81
CA LEU A 598 48.17 8.71 -21.67
C LEU A 598 48.32 7.20 -21.93
N HIS A 599 49.53 6.78 -22.25
CA HIS A 599 49.86 5.37 -22.47
C HIS A 599 50.60 4.82 -21.24
N TRP A 600 50.24 3.60 -20.85
CA TRP A 600 50.83 2.86 -19.73
C TRP A 600 51.46 1.60 -20.29
N LYS A 601 52.71 1.30 -19.89
CA LYS A 601 53.41 0.08 -20.34
C LYS A 601 53.64 -0.87 -19.18
N ILE A 602 53.66 -2.15 -19.51
CA ILE A 602 54.02 -3.24 -18.59
C ILE A 602 55.45 -3.00 -18.15
N GLU A 603 55.71 -3.08 -16.85
CA GLU A 603 57.07 -3.18 -16.35
C GLU A 603 57.53 -4.64 -16.46
N GLU A 604 58.17 -4.98 -17.59
CA GLU A 604 58.57 -6.36 -17.89
C GLU A 604 59.59 -6.95 -16.89
N ASN A 605 60.18 -6.10 -16.03
CA ASN A 605 61.20 -6.50 -15.06
C ASN A 605 60.67 -6.75 -13.63
N GLU A 606 59.40 -6.45 -13.32
CA GLU A 606 58.82 -6.72 -12.00
C GLU A 606 57.91 -7.96 -12.00
N PRO A 607 58.14 -8.93 -11.09
CA PRO A 607 57.33 -10.13 -11.02
C PRO A 607 55.92 -9.82 -10.47
N PRO A 608 54.88 -10.58 -10.85
CA PRO A 608 53.56 -10.44 -10.26
C PRO A 608 53.55 -10.57 -8.74
N VAL A 609 52.75 -9.72 -8.08
CA VAL A 609 52.68 -9.62 -6.61
C VAL A 609 51.25 -9.89 -6.14
N TRP A 610 51.11 -10.47 -4.96
CA TRP A 610 49.80 -10.64 -4.31
C TRP A 610 49.43 -9.39 -3.53
N GLU A 611 48.26 -8.83 -3.83
CA GLU A 611 47.77 -7.59 -3.25
C GLU A 611 46.44 -7.79 -2.51
N GLU A 612 46.24 -7.07 -1.41
CA GLU A 612 44.99 -7.12 -0.67
C GLU A 612 43.86 -6.45 -1.45
N THR A 613 42.72 -7.12 -1.53
CA THR A 613 41.58 -6.61 -2.31
C THR A 613 40.96 -5.33 -1.75
N ASN A 614 41.24 -5.00 -0.48
CA ASN A 614 40.78 -3.79 0.19
C ASN A 614 41.49 -2.51 -0.31
N ALA A 615 42.68 -2.67 -0.91
CA ALA A 615 43.44 -1.58 -1.51
C ALA A 615 42.87 -1.15 -2.88
N LEU A 616 41.99 -1.96 -3.48
CA LEU A 616 41.43 -1.70 -4.81
C LEU A 616 40.39 -0.58 -4.77
N MET A 617 40.55 0.38 -5.68
CA MET A 617 39.69 1.55 -5.82
C MET A 617 38.61 1.32 -6.87
N THR A 618 39.01 0.75 -8.01
CA THR A 618 38.12 0.41 -9.11
C THR A 618 38.77 -0.58 -10.07
N ALA A 619 37.96 -1.23 -10.92
CA ALA A 619 38.41 -2.14 -11.96
C ALA A 619 37.65 -1.96 -13.28
N TRP A 620 38.28 -2.34 -14.40
CA TRP A 620 37.65 -2.35 -15.71
C TRP A 620 38.25 -3.40 -16.64
N SER A 621 37.42 -3.88 -17.58
CA SER A 621 37.85 -4.84 -18.58
C SER A 621 38.73 -4.17 -19.66
N PRO A 622 39.79 -4.83 -20.14
CA PRO A 622 40.56 -4.37 -21.29
C PRO A 622 39.67 -4.25 -22.54
N ARG A 623 39.63 -3.07 -23.17
CA ARG A 623 38.98 -2.90 -24.48
C ARG A 623 39.97 -3.29 -25.59
N ILE A 624 40.03 -4.58 -25.92
CA ILE A 624 40.91 -5.07 -27.00
C ILE A 624 40.27 -4.72 -28.35
N ARG A 625 40.88 -3.80 -29.11
CA ARG A 625 40.65 -3.67 -30.55
C ARG A 625 41.55 -4.70 -31.26
N LYS A 626 41.06 -5.30 -32.35
CA LYS A 626 41.73 -6.41 -33.08
C LYS A 626 43.15 -6.11 -33.58
N ASP A 627 43.60 -4.85 -33.50
CA ASP A 627 44.79 -4.38 -34.23
C ASP A 627 45.81 -3.66 -33.31
N THR A 628 45.61 -3.66 -31.99
CA THR A 628 46.50 -3.01 -31.02
C THR A 628 47.20 -4.05 -30.16
N SER A 629 48.54 -4.02 -30.16
CA SER A 629 49.38 -4.85 -29.27
C SER A 629 48.98 -4.63 -27.80
N GLU A 630 49.07 -5.69 -26.99
CA GLU A 630 48.57 -5.78 -25.60
C GLU A 630 49.15 -4.74 -24.61
N CYS A 631 50.05 -3.86 -25.06
CA CYS A 631 50.89 -3.03 -24.21
C CYS A 631 50.41 -1.59 -24.02
N GLU A 632 49.18 -1.22 -24.44
CA GLU A 632 48.64 0.12 -24.22
C GLU A 632 47.27 0.10 -23.54
N ILE A 633 47.20 0.65 -22.33
CA ILE A 633 45.96 0.75 -21.54
C ILE A 633 45.32 2.13 -21.71
N LYS A 634 44.03 2.14 -22.07
CA LYS A 634 43.17 3.32 -21.95
C LYS A 634 42.21 3.16 -20.77
N ILE A 635 42.31 4.05 -19.78
CA ILE A 635 41.41 4.08 -18.63
C ILE A 635 40.07 4.71 -19.06
N PRO A 636 38.92 4.05 -18.83
CA PRO A 636 37.62 4.64 -19.14
C PRO A 636 37.38 5.92 -18.31
N ALA A 637 36.76 6.93 -18.92
CA ALA A 637 36.48 8.21 -18.25
C ALA A 637 35.76 8.08 -16.89
N PRO A 638 34.80 7.15 -16.69
CA PRO A 638 34.18 6.98 -15.37
C PRO A 638 35.16 6.52 -14.28
N GLN A 639 36.18 5.74 -14.65
CA GLN A 639 37.18 5.25 -13.69
C GLN A 639 38.22 6.31 -13.35
N ILE A 640 38.53 7.19 -14.30
CA ILE A 640 39.36 8.38 -14.10
C ILE A 640 38.74 9.27 -13.01
N GLU A 641 37.42 9.48 -13.04
CA GLU A 641 36.71 10.31 -12.07
C GLU A 641 36.72 9.71 -10.66
N ILE A 642 36.49 8.39 -10.54
CA ILE A 642 36.53 7.68 -9.25
C ILE A 642 37.92 7.79 -8.61
N ILE A 643 38.97 7.60 -9.42
CA ILE A 643 40.34 7.73 -8.93
C ILE A 643 40.60 9.16 -8.47
N LYS A 644 40.26 10.19 -9.27
CA LYS A 644 40.44 11.60 -8.87
C LYS A 644 39.76 11.94 -7.54
N GLN A 645 38.52 11.48 -7.35
CA GLN A 645 37.77 11.73 -6.12
C GLN A 645 38.44 11.09 -4.90
N SER A 646 38.99 9.89 -5.05
CA SER A 646 39.70 9.20 -3.97
C SER A 646 41.09 9.80 -3.69
N LEU A 647 41.75 10.43 -4.68
CA LEU A 647 43.00 11.17 -4.46
C LEU A 647 42.75 12.49 -3.71
N ALA A 648 41.66 13.18 -4.02
CA ALA A 648 41.28 14.42 -3.37
C ALA A 648 40.95 14.21 -1.88
N SER A 649 40.47 13.04 -1.49
CA SER A 649 40.25 12.65 -0.09
C SER A 649 41.52 12.16 0.61
N TYR A 650 42.48 11.57 -0.10
CA TYR A 650 43.80 11.18 0.44
C TYR A 650 44.65 12.42 0.80
N ASN A 651 44.73 13.41 -0.10
CA ASN A 651 45.49 14.65 0.13
C ASN A 651 44.95 15.55 1.26
N LYS A 652 43.77 15.26 1.83
CA LYS A 652 43.21 15.94 2.99
C LYS A 652 43.58 15.30 4.33
N ASN A 653 44.13 14.08 4.32
CA ASN A 653 44.40 13.26 5.50
C ASN A 653 45.88 12.87 5.65
N VAL A 654 46.79 13.40 4.83
CA VAL A 654 48.26 13.28 4.95
C VAL A 654 48.86 14.59 5.43
#